data_AF-A0A662R728-F1
#
_entry.id   AF-A0A662R728-F1
#
_cell.length_a   1.000
_cell.length_b   1.000
_cell.length_c   1.000
_cell.angle_alpha   90.00
_cell.angle_beta   90.00
_cell.angle_gamma   90.00
#
_symmetry.space_group_name_H-M   'P 1'
#
loop_
_entity.id
_entity.type
_entity.pdbx_description
1 polymer ?
#
loop_
_entity_poly.entity_id
_entity_poly.type
_entity_poly.pdbx_seq_one_letter_code
_entity_poly.pdbx_strand_id
1 'polypeptide(L)'
;MPETDIRLPGRIFAIGGAGKELVYTMLETEWVLREILRPKFSRSMVNITIVDTAIDEENSDRTKIEQIKKMISEIEEEYSSESGSADKEIGRIDIEYKLITREMVLQSPFDLVGIGEDIKQSTGASVWWINDDQLGEDWLTKVMSYENFSELNFSKGVYRKRAVGKAIYYKALSGRLFDIDLLTSTKIAIIVGLGGGTGSGMAFDLAKKLKNIQPTSNITLFGILSTLRESIDEKANSFAMLSELEYASLNRDTPFKDIVLVPMEVTQYPGKQRASHEHEKLLKQFDETFSYILISHYNNPAQSLFEDLPHFAPFVIASPQLVRYNVESIKHIKDELVETFQDKKTSLATEGRLYTTIEKFIEKYTNEESSGDRRILQDEDKSFIEDRFSNFKMVLEHDFFKELEYNSVKHLKKALVDGIRGSGSEDIEQWISSIKSEVDTMSLAEGFRDDMDSDLCKIMVNDIEMIERMKNVLGRINKVHDSIIKDTLKNIVKADESSLGRKLNQVRKETDLLSDQSKRLNNDIKSLDNQIKEYEEETKSQVTIENQKWYEDTKTNIEYLGSVDELGEILKSNLKNLKSELNEFVSRINSHHRISSVDAESTHNIEDILHIIEQKLNTAGLTYEDAGLIKRSLNDLKELKKAYIKAGLKIPVIDKILGAVLPT
;
A
#
# COMPACT_ATOMS: atom_id res chain seq x y z
N MET A 1 28.19 -9.37 -28.92
CA MET A 1 29.66 -9.55 -28.94
C MET A 1 29.94 -10.92 -29.54
N PRO A 2 30.92 -11.09 -30.45
CA PRO A 2 31.31 -12.43 -30.85
C PRO A 2 31.80 -13.16 -29.60
N GLU A 3 31.26 -14.35 -29.34
CA GLU A 3 31.58 -15.16 -28.17
C GLU A 3 33.04 -15.58 -28.24
N THR A 4 33.91 -14.85 -27.55
CA THR A 4 35.29 -15.26 -27.36
C THR A 4 35.30 -16.41 -26.38
N ASP A 5 35.48 -17.62 -26.90
CA ASP A 5 35.67 -18.82 -26.09
C ASP A 5 36.79 -18.60 -25.08
N ILE A 6 36.46 -18.68 -23.78
CA ILE A 6 37.45 -18.59 -22.71
C ILE A 6 38.31 -19.86 -22.73
N ARG A 7 39.62 -19.67 -22.82
CA ARG A 7 40.66 -20.69 -22.80
C ARG A 7 41.18 -20.89 -21.39
N LEU A 8 41.31 -22.15 -20.98
CA LEU A 8 41.87 -22.57 -19.71
C LEU A 8 42.99 -23.60 -19.94
N PRO A 9 43.88 -23.82 -18.97
CA PRO A 9 44.88 -24.88 -19.07
C PRO A 9 44.18 -26.24 -19.06
N GLY A 10 44.67 -27.18 -19.87
CA GLY A 10 44.12 -28.55 -19.88
C GLY A 10 44.41 -29.31 -18.58
N ARG A 11 45.41 -28.86 -17.79
CA ARG A 11 45.73 -29.44 -16.49
C ARG A 11 46.12 -28.41 -15.45
N ILE A 12 45.63 -28.58 -14.23
CA ILE A 12 45.92 -27.74 -13.07
C ILE A 12 46.45 -28.62 -11.94
N PHE A 13 47.61 -28.28 -11.39
CA PHE A 13 48.13 -28.85 -10.16
C PHE A 13 48.00 -27.84 -9.02
N ALA A 14 47.17 -28.14 -8.04
CA ALA A 14 47.01 -27.34 -6.83
C ALA A 14 47.83 -27.96 -5.70
N ILE A 15 48.87 -27.26 -5.22
CA ILE A 15 49.82 -27.84 -4.26
C ILE A 15 49.70 -27.15 -2.89
N GLY A 16 49.44 -27.97 -1.87
CA GLY A 16 49.31 -27.55 -0.48
C GLY A 16 48.09 -26.67 -0.22
N GLY A 17 47.97 -26.16 1.01
CA GLY A 17 46.76 -25.45 1.46
C GLY A 17 46.37 -24.23 0.61
N ALA A 18 47.32 -23.37 0.23
CA ALA A 18 47.01 -22.18 -0.56
C ALA A 18 46.58 -22.51 -1.99
N GLY A 19 47.28 -23.44 -2.66
CA GLY A 19 46.89 -23.86 -4.01
C GLY A 19 45.53 -24.55 -4.03
N LYS A 20 45.26 -25.38 -3.02
CA LYS A 20 43.99 -26.08 -2.82
C LYS A 20 42.81 -25.13 -2.66
N GLU A 21 42.88 -24.18 -1.72
CA GLU A 21 41.78 -23.24 -1.46
C GLU A 21 41.47 -22.37 -2.68
N LEU A 22 42.49 -21.88 -3.41
CA LEU A 22 42.27 -21.11 -4.64
C LEU A 22 41.53 -21.89 -5.72
N VAL A 23 41.88 -23.16 -5.91
CA VAL A 23 41.19 -24.01 -6.88
C VAL A 23 39.78 -24.37 -6.42
N TYR A 24 39.55 -24.56 -5.11
CA TYR A 24 38.19 -24.71 -4.59
C TYR A 24 37.35 -23.46 -4.86
N THR A 25 37.84 -22.27 -4.52
CA THR A 25 37.09 -21.03 -4.78
C THR A 25 36.82 -20.83 -6.28
N MET A 26 37.77 -21.17 -7.15
CA MET A 26 37.57 -21.15 -8.59
C MET A 26 36.45 -22.10 -9.03
N LEU A 27 36.40 -23.31 -8.48
CA LEU A 27 35.39 -24.32 -8.81
C LEU A 27 34.04 -24.10 -8.11
N GLU A 28 34.00 -23.37 -7.00
CA GLU A 28 32.77 -22.93 -6.35
C GLU A 28 32.14 -21.73 -7.09
N THR A 29 32.91 -21.06 -7.94
CA THR A 29 32.45 -19.93 -8.74
C THR A 29 31.63 -20.40 -9.95
N GLU A 30 30.32 -20.29 -9.87
CA GLU A 30 29.37 -20.85 -10.85
C GLU A 30 29.66 -20.44 -12.31
N TRP A 31 29.95 -19.16 -12.57
CA TRP A 31 30.20 -18.70 -13.94
C TRP A 31 31.46 -19.33 -14.56
N VAL A 32 32.45 -19.70 -13.74
CA VAL A 32 33.67 -20.39 -14.21
C VAL A 32 33.32 -21.82 -14.61
N LEU A 33 32.56 -22.54 -13.78
CA LEU A 33 32.09 -23.90 -14.09
C LEU A 33 31.26 -23.90 -15.38
N ARG A 34 30.31 -22.97 -15.49
CA ARG A 34 29.45 -22.84 -16.67
C ARG A 34 30.24 -22.62 -17.94
N GLU A 35 31.28 -21.80 -17.91
CA GLU A 35 32.12 -21.56 -19.09
C GLU A 35 32.98 -22.77 -19.48
N ILE A 36 33.48 -23.54 -18.50
CA ILE A 36 34.23 -24.78 -18.78
C ILE A 36 33.32 -25.85 -19.39
N LEU A 37 32.12 -26.01 -18.82
CA LEU A 37 31.16 -27.06 -19.20
C LEU A 37 30.34 -26.70 -20.43
N ARG A 38 30.32 -25.41 -20.81
CA ARG A 38 29.59 -24.88 -21.95
C ARG A 38 29.69 -25.78 -23.18
N PRO A 39 28.57 -26.16 -23.83
CA PRO A 39 28.59 -27.00 -25.02
C PRO A 39 29.37 -26.34 -26.17
N LYS A 40 30.40 -27.02 -26.68
CA LYS A 40 31.26 -26.56 -27.79
C LYS A 40 31.43 -27.66 -28.84
N PHE A 41 31.85 -27.33 -30.05
CA PHE A 41 32.10 -28.32 -31.12
C PHE A 41 33.25 -29.27 -30.81
N SER A 42 34.15 -28.88 -29.91
CA SER A 42 35.20 -29.73 -29.35
C SER A 42 35.12 -29.68 -27.84
N ARG A 43 35.05 -30.84 -27.20
CA ARG A 43 35.03 -30.95 -25.74
C ARG A 43 36.24 -30.24 -25.09
N SER A 44 35.96 -29.31 -24.19
CA SER A 44 36.97 -28.75 -23.29
C SER A 44 37.18 -29.72 -22.13
N MET A 45 38.42 -30.13 -21.86
CA MET A 45 38.76 -31.01 -20.74
C MET A 45 39.75 -30.31 -19.83
N VAL A 46 39.39 -30.18 -18.55
CA VAL A 46 40.24 -29.62 -17.49
C VAL A 46 40.45 -30.68 -16.42
N ASN A 47 41.69 -31.15 -16.28
CA ASN A 47 42.06 -32.13 -15.27
C ASN A 47 42.74 -31.41 -14.10
N ILE A 48 42.20 -31.57 -12.90
CA ILE A 48 42.64 -30.88 -11.69
C ILE A 48 43.19 -31.93 -10.72
N THR A 49 44.46 -31.83 -10.39
CA THR A 49 45.11 -32.68 -9.38
C THR A 49 45.45 -31.83 -8.16
N ILE A 50 44.80 -32.10 -7.05
CA ILE A 50 45.05 -31.46 -5.76
C ILE A 50 46.02 -32.34 -4.97
N VAL A 51 47.15 -31.77 -4.56
CA VAL A 51 48.20 -32.44 -3.81
C VAL A 51 48.28 -31.85 -2.42
N ASP A 52 47.92 -32.65 -1.41
CA ASP A 52 47.94 -32.22 -0.02
C ASP A 52 48.78 -33.16 0.86
N THR A 53 49.19 -32.62 2.00
CA THR A 53 49.97 -33.26 3.05
C THR A 53 49.28 -33.19 4.41
N ALA A 54 48.19 -32.43 4.54
CA ALA A 54 47.45 -32.25 5.79
C ALA A 54 46.42 -33.38 6.00
N ILE A 55 46.63 -34.22 7.02
CA ILE A 55 45.78 -35.38 7.28
C ILE A 55 44.43 -34.96 7.89
N ASP A 56 44.41 -34.01 8.81
CA ASP A 56 43.17 -33.63 9.52
C ASP A 56 42.14 -32.94 8.59
N GLU A 57 42.61 -32.39 7.46
CA GLU A 57 41.76 -31.69 6.49
C GLU A 57 41.10 -32.65 5.47
N GLU A 58 41.48 -33.94 5.42
CA GLU A 58 41.02 -34.90 4.40
C GLU A 58 39.49 -35.01 4.32
N ASN A 59 38.81 -35.13 5.46
CA ASN A 59 37.35 -35.29 5.48
C ASN A 59 36.63 -34.02 4.99
N SER A 60 37.11 -32.84 5.41
CA SER A 60 36.57 -31.57 4.94
C SER A 60 36.82 -31.38 3.44
N ASP A 61 38.00 -31.74 2.95
CA ASP A 61 38.36 -31.63 1.54
C ASP A 61 37.54 -32.54 0.66
N ARG A 62 37.36 -33.80 1.06
CA ARG A 62 36.47 -34.74 0.35
C ARG A 62 35.04 -34.21 0.30
N THR A 63 34.55 -33.64 1.39
CA THR A 63 33.20 -33.05 1.44
C THR A 63 33.06 -31.88 0.45
N LYS A 64 34.04 -30.96 0.41
CA LYS A 64 34.06 -29.85 -0.56
C LYS A 64 34.09 -30.37 -2.01
N ILE A 65 34.92 -31.37 -2.30
CA ILE A 65 35.02 -31.96 -3.65
C ILE A 65 33.69 -32.58 -4.08
N GLU A 66 32.99 -33.29 -3.20
CA GLU A 66 31.67 -33.86 -3.52
C GLU A 66 30.61 -32.78 -3.75
N GLN A 67 30.67 -31.65 -3.02
CA GLN A 67 29.80 -30.49 -3.28
C GLN A 67 30.07 -29.87 -4.65
N ILE A 68 31.34 -29.69 -5.01
CA ILE A 68 31.75 -29.18 -6.33
C ILE A 68 31.29 -30.14 -7.44
N LYS A 69 31.47 -31.45 -7.27
CA LYS A 69 30.98 -32.44 -8.24
C LYS A 69 29.47 -32.38 -8.42
N LYS A 70 28.73 -32.17 -7.34
CA LYS A 70 27.28 -31.99 -7.40
C LYS A 70 26.90 -30.75 -8.23
N MET A 71 27.56 -29.61 -8.00
CA MET A 71 27.36 -28.40 -8.81
C MET A 71 27.68 -28.63 -10.29
N ILE A 72 28.77 -29.36 -10.58
CA ILE A 72 29.13 -29.75 -11.96
C ILE A 72 28.01 -30.57 -12.59
N SER A 73 27.50 -31.61 -11.90
CA SER A 73 26.43 -32.45 -12.43
C SER A 73 25.11 -31.69 -12.62
N GLU A 74 24.76 -30.77 -11.72
CA GLU A 74 23.58 -29.90 -11.87
C GLU A 74 23.68 -29.03 -13.15
N ILE A 75 24.86 -28.47 -13.44
CA ILE A 75 25.11 -27.70 -14.67
C ILE A 75 25.14 -28.60 -15.93
N GLU A 76 25.72 -29.79 -15.84
CA GLU A 76 25.75 -30.77 -16.94
C GLU A 76 24.33 -31.23 -17.33
N GLU A 77 23.46 -31.48 -16.36
CA GLU A 77 22.05 -31.83 -16.58
C GLU A 77 21.28 -30.68 -17.23
N GLU A 78 21.49 -29.44 -16.77
CA GLU A 78 20.90 -28.24 -17.36
C GLU A 78 21.23 -28.13 -18.85
N TYR A 79 22.53 -28.17 -19.22
CA TYR A 79 22.96 -28.07 -20.62
C TYR A 79 22.56 -29.27 -21.49
N SER A 80 22.44 -30.47 -20.90
CA SER A 80 21.95 -31.66 -21.59
C SER A 80 20.46 -31.56 -21.96
N SER A 81 19.68 -30.80 -21.18
CA SER A 81 18.24 -30.61 -21.39
C SER A 81 17.89 -29.52 -22.42
N GLU A 82 18.84 -28.64 -22.77
CA GLU A 82 18.64 -27.58 -23.76
C GLU A 82 18.57 -28.12 -25.20
N SER A 83 17.53 -27.74 -25.94
CA SER A 83 17.22 -28.27 -27.29
C SER A 83 18.22 -27.87 -28.40
N GLY A 84 19.29 -27.14 -28.08
CA GLY A 84 20.34 -26.69 -29.01
C GLY A 84 21.67 -27.45 -28.92
N SER A 85 21.76 -28.47 -28.06
CA SER A 85 23.01 -29.15 -27.70
C SER A 85 23.32 -30.42 -28.52
N ALA A 86 22.45 -30.83 -29.45
CA ALA A 86 22.55 -32.12 -30.14
C ALA A 86 23.85 -32.34 -30.95
N ASP A 87 24.46 -31.25 -31.45
CA ASP A 87 25.72 -31.28 -32.22
C ASP A 87 26.94 -30.76 -31.44
N LYS A 88 26.80 -30.51 -30.13
CA LYS A 88 27.85 -29.92 -29.28
C LYS A 88 28.20 -30.84 -28.11
N GLU A 89 29.48 -30.99 -27.83
CA GLU A 89 29.97 -31.76 -26.70
C GLU A 89 30.10 -30.87 -25.46
N ILE A 90 29.52 -31.33 -24.34
CA ILE A 90 29.66 -30.71 -23.03
C ILE A 90 31.10 -30.90 -22.54
N GLY A 91 31.66 -29.87 -21.91
CA GLY A 91 33.00 -29.91 -21.30
C GLY A 91 33.14 -31.02 -20.24
N ARG A 92 34.36 -31.22 -19.74
CA ARG A 92 34.64 -32.13 -18.62
C ARG A 92 35.59 -31.49 -17.63
N ILE A 93 35.25 -31.63 -16.35
CA ILE A 93 36.14 -31.34 -15.24
C ILE A 93 36.39 -32.66 -14.51
N ASP A 94 37.66 -33.04 -14.38
CA ASP A 94 38.07 -34.18 -13.57
C ASP A 94 38.88 -33.70 -12.37
N ILE A 95 38.53 -34.16 -11.16
CA ILE A 95 39.15 -33.70 -9.91
C ILE A 95 39.73 -34.91 -9.18
N GLU A 96 41.06 -34.93 -9.08
CA GLU A 96 41.82 -35.96 -8.38
C GLU A 96 42.44 -35.37 -7.11
N TYR A 97 42.13 -35.95 -5.94
CA TYR A 97 42.69 -35.54 -4.66
C TYR A 97 43.73 -36.56 -4.17
N LYS A 98 44.99 -36.11 -4.01
CA LYS A 98 46.12 -36.93 -3.55
C LYS A 98 46.64 -36.42 -2.20
N LEU A 99 46.31 -37.16 -1.13
CA LEU A 99 46.93 -36.99 0.18
C LEU A 99 48.18 -37.87 0.28
N ILE A 100 49.34 -37.30 -0.03
CA ILE A 100 50.59 -38.08 -0.16
C ILE A 100 51.18 -38.52 1.19
N THR A 101 50.73 -37.94 2.30
CA THR A 101 51.17 -38.30 3.66
C THR A 101 50.33 -39.40 4.31
N ARG A 102 49.20 -39.80 3.70
CA ARG A 102 48.25 -40.75 4.31
C ARG A 102 48.89 -42.10 4.68
N GLU A 103 49.78 -42.58 3.83
CA GLU A 103 50.46 -43.88 3.99
C GLU A 103 51.89 -43.72 4.54
N MET A 104 52.27 -42.50 4.95
CA MET A 104 53.61 -42.23 5.49
C MET A 104 53.62 -42.32 7.01
N VAL A 105 54.29 -43.35 7.52
CA VAL A 105 54.69 -43.41 8.93
C VAL A 105 56.12 -42.92 9.04
N LEU A 106 56.36 -41.96 9.95
CA LEU A 106 57.70 -41.47 10.29
C LEU A 106 58.09 -41.94 11.69
N GLN A 107 58.98 -42.92 11.76
CA GLN A 107 59.62 -43.39 13.00
C GLN A 107 61.09 -42.95 13.07
N SER A 108 61.67 -42.54 11.94
CA SER A 108 63.06 -42.12 11.79
C SER A 108 63.22 -41.08 10.66
N PRO A 109 64.24 -40.19 10.68
CA PRO A 109 64.58 -39.33 9.55
C PRO A 109 64.88 -40.12 8.28
N PHE A 110 65.41 -41.34 8.41
CA PHE A 110 65.57 -42.27 7.29
C PHE A 110 64.25 -42.63 6.60
N ASP A 111 63.12 -42.52 7.29
CA ASP A 111 61.82 -42.78 6.66
C ASP A 111 61.47 -41.68 5.66
N LEU A 112 61.89 -40.43 5.85
CA LEU A 112 61.67 -39.35 4.87
C LEU A 112 62.64 -39.39 3.71
N VAL A 113 63.82 -39.94 3.97
CA VAL A 113 65.03 -39.83 3.16
C VAL A 113 65.31 -41.11 2.37
N GLY A 114 64.63 -42.20 2.75
CA GLY A 114 64.87 -43.59 2.36
C GLY A 114 66.31 -44.07 2.57
N ILE A 115 66.56 -45.34 2.29
CA ILE A 115 67.92 -45.88 2.23
C ILE A 115 68.44 -45.53 0.82
N GLY A 116 69.59 -44.84 0.76
CA GLY A 116 70.00 -43.97 -0.36
C GLY A 116 70.04 -44.58 -1.76
N GLU A 117 69.99 -45.90 -1.91
CA GLU A 117 69.99 -46.56 -3.22
C GLU A 117 68.60 -46.56 -3.88
N ASP A 118 67.53 -46.78 -3.11
CA ASP A 118 66.16 -46.90 -3.64
C ASP A 118 65.60 -45.55 -4.15
N ILE A 119 65.87 -44.45 -3.44
CA ILE A 119 65.43 -43.12 -3.86
C ILE A 119 66.26 -42.61 -5.04
N LYS A 120 67.56 -42.86 -5.06
CA LYS A 120 68.41 -42.49 -6.18
C LYS A 120 68.00 -43.24 -7.45
N GLN A 121 67.71 -44.55 -7.34
CA GLN A 121 67.22 -45.36 -8.45
C GLN A 121 65.81 -44.95 -8.91
N SER A 122 64.90 -44.62 -7.99
CA SER A 122 63.49 -44.32 -8.31
C SER A 122 63.24 -42.89 -8.79
N THR A 123 64.09 -41.92 -8.40
CA THR A 123 63.82 -40.49 -8.63
C THR A 123 64.87 -39.81 -9.51
N GLY A 124 66.06 -40.41 -9.68
CA GLY A 124 67.18 -39.81 -10.42
C GLY A 124 67.79 -38.57 -9.75
N ALA A 125 67.39 -38.22 -8.53
CA ALA A 125 67.84 -37.02 -7.82
C ALA A 125 69.17 -37.24 -7.09
N SER A 126 70.12 -36.31 -7.26
CA SER A 126 71.32 -36.20 -6.42
C SER A 126 71.00 -35.37 -5.18
N VAL A 127 70.68 -36.03 -4.07
CA VAL A 127 70.42 -35.32 -2.81
C VAL A 127 71.74 -35.11 -2.08
N TRP A 128 72.33 -33.92 -2.20
CA TRP A 128 73.66 -33.61 -1.71
C TRP A 128 73.81 -33.78 -0.18
N TRP A 129 72.79 -33.40 0.59
CA TRP A 129 72.79 -33.52 2.06
C TRP A 129 72.54 -34.96 2.58
N ILE A 130 72.16 -35.90 1.71
CA ILE A 130 72.08 -37.33 2.03
C ILE A 130 73.44 -38.02 1.82
N ASN A 131 74.24 -37.51 0.87
CA ASN A 131 75.50 -38.13 0.44
C ASN A 131 76.73 -37.34 0.92
N ASP A 132 76.59 -36.51 1.95
CA ASP A 132 77.69 -35.71 2.47
C ASP A 132 78.46 -36.50 3.54
N ASP A 133 79.60 -37.05 3.12
CA ASP A 133 80.55 -37.78 3.97
C ASP A 133 81.05 -36.93 5.16
N GLN A 134 80.88 -35.59 5.13
CA GLN A 134 81.29 -34.67 6.20
C GLN A 134 80.26 -34.54 7.33
N LEU A 135 79.02 -35.01 7.16
CA LEU A 135 77.97 -34.84 8.17
C LEU A 135 78.14 -35.78 9.39
N GLY A 136 78.93 -36.85 9.25
CA GLY A 136 79.34 -37.76 10.35
C GLY A 136 78.20 -38.58 10.98
N GLU A 137 78.56 -39.48 11.91
CA GLU A 137 77.58 -40.34 12.64
C GLU A 137 76.61 -39.53 13.53
N ASP A 138 77.00 -38.31 13.93
CA ASP A 138 76.20 -37.40 14.77
C ASP A 138 75.12 -36.62 14.00
N TRP A 139 75.08 -36.70 12.67
CA TRP A 139 74.11 -35.95 11.86
C TRP A 139 72.67 -36.31 12.26
N LEU A 140 72.41 -37.61 12.47
CA LEU A 140 71.09 -38.14 12.78
C LEU A 140 70.61 -37.62 14.13
N THR A 141 71.49 -37.61 15.14
CA THR A 141 71.20 -37.12 16.49
C THR A 141 70.96 -35.61 16.48
N LYS A 142 71.75 -34.84 15.71
CA LYS A 142 71.54 -33.39 15.55
C LYS A 142 70.22 -33.12 14.84
N VAL A 143 69.94 -33.77 13.72
CA VAL A 143 68.69 -33.57 12.97
C VAL A 143 67.48 -34.01 13.80
N MET A 144 67.54 -35.14 14.51
CA MET A 144 66.48 -35.58 15.43
C MET A 144 66.22 -34.59 16.58
N SER A 145 67.27 -34.04 17.19
CA SER A 145 67.14 -33.10 18.32
C SER A 145 66.75 -31.68 17.90
N TYR A 146 67.27 -31.18 16.77
CA TYR A 146 66.95 -29.84 16.25
C TYR A 146 65.58 -29.76 15.59
N GLU A 147 65.16 -30.81 14.88
CA GLU A 147 63.91 -30.83 14.13
C GLU A 147 62.75 -31.48 14.89
N ASN A 148 63.05 -32.10 16.04
CA ASN A 148 62.07 -32.75 16.92
C ASN A 148 61.12 -33.68 16.15
N PHE A 149 61.68 -34.56 15.30
CA PHE A 149 60.91 -35.40 14.36
C PHE A 149 59.81 -36.24 15.01
N SER A 150 59.96 -36.58 16.30
CA SER A 150 58.93 -37.27 17.09
C SER A 150 57.63 -36.46 17.29
N GLU A 151 57.68 -35.15 17.11
CA GLU A 151 56.53 -34.24 17.20
C GLU A 151 55.96 -33.86 15.82
N LEU A 152 56.57 -34.29 14.70
CA LEU A 152 56.06 -34.04 13.35
C LEU A 152 54.78 -34.84 13.10
N ASN A 153 53.65 -34.28 13.53
CA ASN A 153 52.34 -34.76 13.14
C ASN A 153 51.87 -34.03 11.86
N PHE A 154 51.63 -34.77 10.79
CA PHE A 154 51.07 -34.25 9.52
C PHE A 154 49.61 -33.79 9.63
N SER A 155 49.01 -33.84 10.81
CA SER A 155 47.69 -33.29 11.14
C SER A 155 47.40 -31.95 10.44
N LYS A 156 48.32 -30.98 10.51
CA LYS A 156 48.17 -29.65 9.88
C LYS A 156 49.00 -29.45 8.60
N GLY A 157 49.47 -30.55 8.00
CA GLY A 157 50.41 -30.56 6.88
C GLY A 157 51.87 -30.58 7.32
N VAL A 158 52.78 -30.36 6.38
CA VAL A 158 54.21 -30.21 6.70
C VAL A 158 54.41 -28.99 7.59
N TYR A 159 55.21 -29.10 8.65
CA TYR A 159 55.57 -28.04 9.62
C TYR A 159 56.29 -26.86 8.96
N ARG A 160 55.64 -26.15 8.03
CA ARG A 160 56.12 -24.96 7.29
C ARG A 160 57.63 -24.98 6.95
N LYS A 161 58.18 -26.17 6.72
CA LYS A 161 59.60 -26.43 6.47
C LYS A 161 59.72 -27.02 5.09
N ARG A 162 60.26 -26.21 4.19
CA ARG A 162 60.45 -26.55 2.78
C ARG A 162 61.22 -27.85 2.56
N ALA A 163 62.29 -28.09 3.32
CA ALA A 163 63.12 -29.28 3.20
C ALA A 163 62.33 -30.58 3.45
N VAL A 164 61.44 -30.57 4.45
CA VAL A 164 60.56 -31.71 4.76
C VAL A 164 59.55 -31.94 3.63
N GLY A 165 58.99 -30.86 3.07
CA GLY A 165 58.09 -30.96 1.90
C GLY A 165 58.79 -31.60 0.70
N LYS A 166 60.03 -31.19 0.41
CA LYS A 166 60.83 -31.77 -0.68
C LYS A 166 61.14 -33.25 -0.44
N ALA A 167 61.50 -33.63 0.79
CA ALA A 167 61.74 -35.04 1.15
C ALA A 167 60.49 -35.92 1.00
N ILE A 168 59.34 -35.45 1.49
CA ILE A 168 58.05 -36.14 1.35
C ILE A 168 57.71 -36.37 -0.11
N TYR A 169 57.96 -35.39 -0.98
CA TYR A 169 57.71 -35.55 -2.41
C TYR A 169 58.53 -36.70 -3.00
N TYR A 170 59.84 -36.74 -2.75
CA TYR A 170 60.69 -37.82 -3.25
C TYR A 170 60.33 -39.19 -2.67
N LYS A 171 59.92 -39.25 -1.40
CA LYS A 171 59.39 -40.48 -0.79
C LYS A 171 58.08 -40.91 -1.46
N ALA A 172 57.17 -39.98 -1.72
CA ALA A 172 55.91 -40.28 -2.41
C ALA A 172 56.16 -40.82 -3.83
N LEU A 173 57.19 -40.29 -4.50
CA LEU A 173 57.63 -40.79 -5.80
C LEU A 173 58.20 -42.21 -5.73
N SER A 174 59.11 -42.49 -4.78
CA SER A 174 59.70 -43.82 -4.65
C SER A 174 58.68 -44.88 -4.25
N GLY A 175 57.71 -44.52 -3.39
CA GLY A 175 56.61 -45.38 -2.99
C GLY A 175 55.49 -45.54 -4.03
N ARG A 176 55.59 -44.91 -5.21
CA ARG A 176 54.51 -44.84 -6.23
C ARG A 176 53.17 -44.30 -5.71
N LEU A 177 53.20 -43.57 -4.59
CA LEU A 177 52.04 -42.87 -4.03
C LEU A 177 51.68 -41.62 -4.85
N PHE A 178 52.56 -41.21 -5.76
CA PHE A 178 52.40 -40.05 -6.61
C PHE A 178 52.85 -40.34 -8.05
N ASP A 179 51.97 -41.01 -8.80
CA ASP A 179 52.11 -41.18 -10.24
C ASP A 179 51.40 -40.06 -11.01
N ILE A 180 52.05 -39.62 -12.09
CA ILE A 180 51.56 -38.57 -12.98
C ILE A 180 51.37 -39.21 -14.35
N ASP A 181 50.11 -39.44 -14.72
CA ASP A 181 49.78 -39.87 -16.07
C ASP A 181 49.47 -38.64 -16.94
N LEU A 182 50.21 -38.42 -18.03
CA LEU A 182 50.00 -37.31 -18.98
C LEU A 182 49.52 -37.88 -20.33
N LEU A 183 48.21 -37.81 -20.57
CA LEU A 183 47.60 -38.40 -21.78
C LEU A 183 47.81 -37.54 -23.06
N THR A 184 47.92 -36.21 -22.95
CA THR A 184 48.19 -35.28 -24.07
C THR A 184 48.62 -33.89 -23.56
N SER A 185 49.60 -33.21 -24.19
CA SER A 185 49.98 -31.82 -23.86
C SER A 185 48.97 -30.82 -24.42
N THR A 186 48.87 -29.60 -23.89
CA THR A 186 49.78 -28.51 -24.32
C THR A 186 49.98 -27.38 -23.30
N LYS A 187 49.18 -27.29 -22.22
CA LYS A 187 49.29 -26.22 -21.20
C LYS A 187 48.98 -26.74 -19.79
N ILE A 188 49.90 -26.52 -18.86
CA ILE A 188 49.82 -26.96 -17.46
C ILE A 188 49.95 -25.72 -16.55
N ALA A 189 49.03 -25.56 -15.61
CA ALA A 189 49.16 -24.57 -14.54
C ALA A 189 49.55 -25.26 -13.23
N ILE A 190 50.54 -24.71 -12.52
CA ILE A 190 50.87 -25.12 -11.15
C ILE A 190 50.52 -23.94 -10.23
N ILE A 191 49.58 -24.15 -9.30
CA ILE A 191 49.09 -23.13 -8.38
C ILE A 191 49.58 -23.48 -6.97
N VAL A 192 50.34 -22.58 -6.36
CA VAL A 192 51.06 -22.90 -5.12
C VAL A 192 51.33 -21.69 -4.24
N GLY A 193 51.22 -21.86 -2.92
CA GLY A 193 51.72 -20.89 -1.96
C GLY A 193 53.22 -21.03 -1.72
N LEU A 194 53.98 -19.98 -2.04
CA LEU A 194 55.45 -19.97 -1.94
C LEU A 194 55.94 -19.96 -0.48
N GLY A 195 55.10 -19.51 0.46
CA GLY A 195 55.42 -19.54 1.90
C GLY A 195 55.15 -20.91 2.56
N GLY A 196 54.35 -21.77 1.93
CA GLY A 196 54.00 -23.08 2.49
C GLY A 196 55.15 -24.09 2.38
N GLY A 197 55.31 -24.96 3.37
CA GLY A 197 56.35 -26.01 3.35
C GLY A 197 56.15 -27.03 2.20
N THR A 198 54.90 -27.48 2.00
CA THR A 198 54.53 -28.37 0.90
C THR A 198 54.65 -27.69 -0.45
N GLY A 199 54.05 -26.50 -0.59
CA GLY A 199 54.06 -25.76 -1.84
C GLY A 199 55.47 -25.45 -2.33
N SER A 200 56.25 -24.80 -1.47
CA SER A 200 57.63 -24.42 -1.80
C SER A 200 58.59 -25.60 -1.95
N GLY A 201 58.32 -26.71 -1.26
CA GLY A 201 59.15 -27.91 -1.32
C GLY A 201 58.95 -28.74 -2.57
N MET A 202 57.77 -28.70 -3.20
CA MET A 202 57.39 -29.66 -4.26
C MET A 202 57.25 -29.05 -5.65
N ALA A 203 56.83 -27.78 -5.76
CA ALA A 203 56.39 -27.21 -7.04
C ALA A 203 57.48 -27.23 -8.14
N PHE A 204 58.72 -26.88 -7.78
CA PHE A 204 59.83 -26.84 -8.73
C PHE A 204 60.21 -28.25 -9.22
N ASP A 205 60.33 -29.21 -8.31
CA ASP A 205 60.70 -30.58 -8.64
C ASP A 205 59.58 -31.29 -9.42
N LEU A 206 58.32 -31.00 -9.09
CA LEU A 206 57.17 -31.44 -9.87
C LEU A 206 57.25 -30.93 -11.30
N ALA A 207 57.52 -29.64 -11.50
CA ALA A 207 57.65 -29.06 -12.82
C ALA A 207 58.79 -29.70 -13.62
N LYS A 208 59.95 -29.96 -12.99
CA LYS A 208 61.06 -30.70 -13.62
C LYS A 208 60.64 -32.11 -14.02
N LYS A 209 59.95 -32.86 -13.15
CA LYS A 209 59.45 -34.19 -13.49
C LYS A 209 58.46 -34.16 -14.65
N LEU A 210 57.51 -33.22 -14.65
CA LEU A 210 56.55 -33.02 -15.75
C LEU A 210 57.26 -32.73 -17.07
N LYS A 211 58.29 -31.88 -17.04
CA LYS A 211 59.11 -31.54 -18.21
C LYS A 211 59.92 -32.75 -18.70
N ASN A 212 60.39 -33.60 -17.81
CA ASN A 212 61.08 -34.84 -18.16
C ASN A 212 60.14 -35.88 -18.80
N ILE A 213 58.91 -36.02 -18.29
CA ILE A 213 57.90 -36.92 -18.89
C ILE A 213 57.46 -36.39 -20.25
N GLN A 214 57.21 -35.08 -20.35
CA GLN A 214 56.75 -34.44 -21.57
C GLN A 214 57.49 -33.11 -21.83
N PRO A 215 58.60 -33.14 -22.60
CA PRO A 215 59.44 -31.96 -22.86
C PRO A 215 58.70 -30.80 -23.54
N THR A 216 57.65 -31.09 -24.32
CA THR A 216 56.86 -30.10 -25.06
C THR A 216 55.76 -29.43 -24.23
N SER A 217 55.64 -29.76 -22.93
CA SER A 217 54.65 -29.13 -22.05
C SER A 217 54.99 -27.66 -21.77
N ASN A 218 53.99 -26.78 -21.88
CA ASN A 218 54.10 -25.39 -21.41
C ASN A 218 53.59 -25.31 -19.98
N ILE A 219 54.50 -25.13 -19.02
CA ILE A 219 54.18 -25.09 -17.60
C ILE A 219 54.23 -23.64 -17.14
N THR A 220 53.12 -23.13 -16.62
CA THR A 220 53.03 -21.82 -15.96
C THR A 220 52.93 -22.02 -14.46
N LEU A 221 53.77 -21.32 -13.71
CA LEU A 221 53.71 -21.26 -12.25
C LEU A 221 52.88 -20.07 -11.82
N PHE A 222 51.86 -20.30 -10.99
CA PHE A 222 51.14 -19.28 -10.23
C PHE A 222 51.57 -19.39 -8.76
N GLY A 223 52.53 -18.54 -8.38
CA GLY A 223 53.12 -18.51 -7.06
C GLY A 223 52.51 -17.43 -6.18
N ILE A 224 51.79 -17.82 -5.13
CA ILE A 224 51.20 -16.90 -4.16
C ILE A 224 52.27 -16.50 -3.16
N LEU A 225 52.57 -15.20 -3.10
CA LEU A 225 53.57 -14.66 -2.19
C LEU A 225 53.01 -14.54 -0.77
N SER A 226 53.83 -14.93 0.19
CA SER A 226 53.57 -14.73 1.61
C SER A 226 53.43 -13.25 1.97
N THR A 227 52.63 -12.93 2.98
CA THR A 227 52.53 -11.55 3.48
C THR A 227 53.69 -11.20 4.41
N LEU A 228 53.95 -9.91 4.60
CA LEU A 228 54.98 -9.44 5.53
C LEU A 228 54.67 -9.80 7.00
N ARG A 229 53.38 -10.00 7.31
CA ARG A 229 52.87 -10.34 8.66
C ARG A 229 52.93 -11.83 8.98
N GLU A 230 53.17 -12.70 8.00
CA GLU A 230 53.41 -14.12 8.25
C GLU A 230 54.72 -14.35 9.04
N SER A 231 54.91 -15.57 9.53
CA SER A 231 56.06 -15.90 10.37
C SER A 231 57.37 -15.92 9.57
N ILE A 232 58.48 -16.03 10.29
CA ILE A 232 59.82 -16.07 9.70
C ILE A 232 59.95 -17.29 8.77
N ASP A 233 59.32 -18.42 9.12
CA ASP A 233 59.41 -19.65 8.33
C ASP A 233 58.72 -19.52 6.97
N GLU A 234 57.52 -18.93 6.90
CA GLU A 234 56.86 -18.69 5.60
C GLU A 234 57.66 -17.73 4.74
N LYS A 235 58.23 -16.68 5.32
CA LYS A 235 59.07 -15.72 4.58
C LYS A 235 60.36 -16.37 4.09
N ALA A 236 60.99 -17.22 4.90
CA ALA A 236 62.18 -17.96 4.52
C ALA A 236 61.90 -18.95 3.37
N ASN A 237 60.77 -19.65 3.41
CA ASN A 237 60.35 -20.54 2.32
C ASN A 237 60.11 -19.78 1.02
N SER A 238 59.36 -18.67 1.06
CA SER A 238 59.11 -17.81 -0.10
C SER A 238 60.42 -17.31 -0.68
N PHE A 239 61.31 -16.78 0.16
CA PHE A 239 62.62 -16.26 -0.26
C PHE A 239 63.48 -17.35 -0.90
N ALA A 240 63.56 -18.52 -0.29
CA ALA A 240 64.33 -19.64 -0.83
C ALA A 240 63.76 -20.12 -2.17
N MET A 241 62.43 -20.14 -2.33
CA MET A 241 61.80 -20.57 -3.58
C MET A 241 62.01 -19.54 -4.69
N LEU A 242 61.85 -18.25 -4.40
CA LEU A 242 62.15 -17.18 -5.35
C LEU A 242 63.62 -17.21 -5.80
N SER A 243 64.53 -17.44 -4.86
CA SER A 243 65.97 -17.57 -5.16
C SER A 243 66.26 -18.78 -6.06
N GLU A 244 65.60 -19.92 -5.83
CA GLU A 244 65.75 -21.12 -6.69
C GLU A 244 65.18 -20.87 -8.10
N LEU A 245 64.03 -20.20 -8.20
CA LEU A 245 63.41 -19.84 -9.49
C LEU A 245 64.29 -18.86 -10.28
N GLU A 246 64.83 -17.84 -9.61
CA GLU A 246 65.76 -16.88 -10.20
C GLU A 246 67.04 -17.58 -10.67
N TYR A 247 67.64 -18.41 -9.81
CA TYR A 247 68.83 -19.19 -10.14
C TYR A 247 68.59 -20.11 -11.34
N ALA A 248 67.45 -20.81 -11.39
CA ALA A 248 67.11 -21.68 -12.50
C ALA A 248 66.91 -20.90 -13.80
N SER A 249 66.28 -19.72 -13.74
CA SER A 249 66.11 -18.83 -14.90
C SER A 249 67.46 -18.32 -15.42
N LEU A 250 68.33 -17.83 -14.54
CA LEU A 250 69.66 -17.33 -14.89
C LEU A 250 70.52 -18.39 -15.59
N ASN A 251 70.41 -19.64 -15.14
CA ASN A 251 71.14 -20.78 -15.70
C ASN A 251 70.43 -21.46 -16.89
N ARG A 252 69.26 -20.96 -17.32
CA ARG A 252 68.42 -21.56 -18.37
C ARG A 252 68.02 -23.02 -18.09
N ASP A 253 67.86 -23.36 -16.82
CA ASP A 253 67.40 -24.66 -16.31
C ASP A 253 66.00 -24.54 -15.68
N THR A 254 65.22 -23.55 -16.09
CA THR A 254 63.84 -23.38 -15.63
C THR A 254 62.90 -24.36 -16.33
N PRO A 255 62.08 -25.14 -15.60
CA PRO A 255 61.04 -25.97 -16.19
C PRO A 255 59.80 -25.16 -16.61
N PHE A 256 59.73 -23.89 -16.21
CA PHE A 256 58.58 -23.00 -16.41
C PHE A 256 58.75 -22.16 -17.66
N LYS A 257 57.66 -22.03 -18.43
CA LYS A 257 57.53 -21.04 -19.49
C LYS A 257 57.32 -19.65 -18.86
N ASP A 258 56.36 -19.55 -17.94
CA ASP A 258 55.97 -18.31 -17.29
C ASP A 258 55.96 -18.49 -15.76
N ILE A 259 56.43 -17.49 -15.02
CA ILE A 259 56.35 -17.44 -13.55
C ILE A 259 55.52 -16.22 -13.14
N VAL A 260 54.27 -16.46 -12.77
CA VAL A 260 53.31 -15.44 -12.32
C VAL A 260 53.31 -15.43 -10.80
N LEU A 261 53.77 -14.33 -10.21
CA LEU A 261 53.72 -14.09 -8.77
C LEU A 261 52.49 -13.27 -8.41
N VAL A 262 51.72 -13.75 -7.45
CA VAL A 262 50.49 -13.10 -6.98
C VAL A 262 50.70 -12.63 -5.54
N PRO A 263 50.92 -11.32 -5.30
CA PRO A 263 51.09 -10.79 -3.96
C PRO A 263 49.76 -10.77 -3.21
N MET A 264 49.74 -11.41 -2.04
CA MET A 264 48.59 -11.43 -1.13
C MET A 264 48.66 -10.34 -0.05
N GLU A 265 49.62 -9.40 -0.14
CA GLU A 265 49.90 -8.40 0.90
C GLU A 265 48.69 -7.53 1.24
N VAL A 266 47.78 -7.29 0.30
CA VAL A 266 46.52 -6.55 0.52
C VAL A 266 45.64 -7.18 1.60
N THR A 267 45.78 -8.49 1.84
CA THR A 267 45.03 -9.19 2.88
C THR A 267 45.64 -9.02 4.28
N GLN A 268 46.93 -8.64 4.36
CA GLN A 268 47.73 -8.61 5.59
C GLN A 268 47.62 -9.88 6.44
N TYR A 269 47.33 -11.02 5.82
CA TYR A 269 47.05 -12.28 6.50
C TYR A 269 48.26 -12.74 7.35
N PRO A 270 48.12 -12.86 8.68
CA PRO A 270 49.24 -13.18 9.57
C PRO A 270 49.47 -14.70 9.77
N GLY A 271 48.73 -15.54 9.03
CA GLY A 271 48.72 -17.01 9.19
C GLY A 271 47.48 -17.54 9.92
N LYS A 272 47.17 -18.84 9.72
CA LYS A 272 45.94 -19.52 10.22
C LYS A 272 45.65 -19.34 11.72
N GLN A 273 46.67 -19.21 12.57
CA GLN A 273 46.48 -19.14 14.03
C GLN A 273 46.20 -17.72 14.55
N ARG A 274 46.51 -16.68 13.77
CA ARG A 274 46.47 -15.27 14.19
C ARG A 274 45.50 -14.43 13.35
N ALA A 275 44.81 -15.05 12.40
CA ALA A 275 43.87 -14.36 11.52
C ALA A 275 42.65 -13.85 12.30
N SER A 276 42.24 -12.62 12.00
CA SER A 276 40.96 -12.08 12.45
C SER A 276 39.90 -12.30 11.37
N HIS A 277 38.62 -12.11 11.71
CA HIS A 277 37.51 -12.21 10.76
C HIS A 277 37.68 -11.28 9.54
N GLU A 278 38.26 -10.10 9.73
CA GLU A 278 38.54 -9.16 8.63
C GLU A 278 39.59 -9.71 7.67
N HIS A 279 40.68 -10.29 8.20
CA HIS A 279 41.71 -10.93 7.37
C HIS A 279 41.14 -12.10 6.57
N GLU A 280 40.25 -12.91 7.16
CA GLU A 280 39.57 -14.01 6.47
C GLU A 280 38.65 -13.52 5.36
N LYS A 281 37.92 -12.41 5.59
CA LYS A 281 37.08 -11.79 4.56
C LYS A 281 37.91 -11.29 3.38
N LEU A 282 39.03 -10.62 3.64
CA LEU A 282 39.95 -10.16 2.59
C LEU A 282 40.62 -11.31 1.85
N LEU A 283 40.95 -12.40 2.56
CA LEU A 283 41.50 -13.61 1.95
C LEU A 283 40.49 -14.26 0.99
N LYS A 284 39.22 -14.40 1.39
CA LYS A 284 38.17 -14.89 0.48
C LYS A 284 38.01 -14.02 -0.76
N GLN A 285 38.05 -12.69 -0.60
CA GLN A 285 38.01 -11.77 -1.74
C GLN A 285 39.23 -11.94 -2.66
N PHE A 286 40.41 -12.15 -2.08
CA PHE A 286 41.61 -12.47 -2.85
C PHE A 286 41.44 -13.78 -3.63
N ASP A 287 40.93 -14.83 -2.99
CA ASP A 287 40.71 -16.13 -3.62
C ASP A 287 39.71 -16.04 -4.79
N GLU A 288 38.61 -15.28 -4.62
CA GLU A 288 37.66 -14.98 -5.70
C GLU A 288 38.33 -14.27 -6.88
N THR A 289 39.23 -13.33 -6.61
CA THR A 289 39.90 -12.56 -7.67
C THR A 289 40.93 -13.38 -8.45
N PHE A 290 41.47 -14.45 -7.86
CA PHE A 290 42.49 -15.28 -8.49
C PHE A 290 41.98 -15.96 -9.76
N SER A 291 40.72 -16.38 -9.80
CA SER A 291 40.07 -16.96 -10.98
C SER A 291 40.21 -16.05 -12.21
N TYR A 292 40.07 -14.74 -12.01
CA TYR A 292 40.25 -13.75 -13.07
C TYR A 292 41.71 -13.60 -13.52
N ILE A 293 42.68 -13.75 -12.61
CA ILE A 293 44.11 -13.77 -12.97
C ILE A 293 44.41 -14.95 -13.88
N LEU A 294 43.94 -16.15 -13.49
CA LEU A 294 44.14 -17.37 -14.26
C LEU A 294 43.54 -17.23 -15.66
N ILE A 295 42.28 -16.82 -15.75
CA ILE A 295 41.56 -16.63 -17.01
C ILE A 295 42.23 -15.54 -17.85
N SER A 296 42.58 -14.41 -17.25
CA SER A 296 43.26 -13.31 -17.96
C SER A 296 44.58 -13.77 -18.57
N HIS A 297 45.41 -14.52 -17.83
CA HIS A 297 46.69 -15.01 -18.35
C HIS A 297 46.53 -15.87 -19.61
N TYR A 298 45.53 -16.77 -19.65
CA TYR A 298 45.34 -17.67 -20.80
C TYR A 298 44.54 -17.08 -21.97
N ASN A 299 43.86 -15.96 -21.76
CA ASN A 299 43.01 -15.31 -22.76
C ASN A 299 43.54 -13.97 -23.26
N ASN A 300 44.60 -13.44 -22.64
CA ASN A 300 45.17 -12.18 -23.08
C ASN A 300 45.94 -12.36 -24.40
N PRO A 301 45.55 -11.67 -25.49
CA PRO A 301 46.27 -11.73 -26.77
C PRO A 301 47.71 -11.19 -26.68
N ALA A 302 48.02 -10.40 -25.64
CA ALA A 302 49.35 -9.89 -25.35
C ALA A 302 50.24 -10.90 -24.58
N GLN A 303 49.86 -12.17 -24.48
CA GLN A 303 50.66 -13.20 -23.80
C GLN A 303 52.07 -13.34 -24.40
N SER A 304 52.25 -13.01 -25.68
CA SER A 304 53.56 -12.95 -26.34
C SER A 304 54.51 -11.92 -25.74
N LEU A 305 54.02 -10.87 -25.06
CA LEU A 305 54.86 -9.89 -24.37
C LEU A 305 55.60 -10.49 -23.16
N PHE A 306 55.11 -11.62 -22.62
CA PHE A 306 55.75 -12.32 -21.51
C PHE A 306 56.77 -13.37 -21.97
N GLU A 307 56.75 -13.77 -23.25
CA GLU A 307 57.65 -14.80 -23.79
C GLU A 307 59.11 -14.31 -23.90
N ASP A 308 59.31 -12.98 -24.02
CA ASP A 308 60.63 -12.34 -24.17
C ASP A 308 61.18 -11.73 -22.87
N LEU A 309 60.72 -12.20 -21.70
CA LEU A 309 61.23 -11.70 -20.42
C LEU A 309 62.74 -12.00 -20.26
N PRO A 310 63.53 -11.03 -19.77
CA PRO A 310 64.95 -11.25 -19.56
C PRO A 310 65.18 -12.28 -18.45
N HIS A 311 66.18 -13.15 -18.63
CA HIS A 311 66.47 -14.23 -17.68
C HIS A 311 66.77 -13.76 -16.25
N PHE A 312 67.25 -12.51 -16.08
CA PHE A 312 67.52 -11.91 -14.77
C PHE A 312 66.26 -11.34 -14.08
N ALA A 313 65.12 -11.25 -14.76
CA ALA A 313 63.85 -10.82 -14.20
C ALA A 313 62.70 -11.71 -14.75
N PRO A 314 62.64 -12.98 -14.34
CA PRO A 314 61.72 -13.97 -14.93
C PRO A 314 60.29 -13.89 -14.37
N PHE A 315 59.97 -12.88 -13.56
CA PHE A 315 58.74 -12.82 -12.79
C PHE A 315 57.73 -11.85 -13.39
N VAL A 316 56.50 -12.31 -13.57
CA VAL A 316 55.33 -11.48 -13.86
C VAL A 316 54.56 -11.25 -12.57
N ILE A 317 54.37 -10.00 -12.15
CA ILE A 317 53.54 -9.70 -10.97
C ILE A 317 52.08 -9.51 -11.42
N ALA A 318 51.17 -10.33 -10.90
CA ALA A 318 49.73 -10.20 -11.11
C ALA A 318 49.05 -9.70 -9.84
N SER A 319 48.62 -8.45 -9.82
CA SER A 319 47.89 -7.86 -8.69
C SER A 319 46.40 -7.82 -9.01
N PRO A 320 45.55 -8.54 -8.25
CA PRO A 320 44.12 -8.46 -8.45
C PRO A 320 43.56 -7.14 -7.90
N GLN A 321 42.59 -6.56 -8.61
CA GLN A 321 41.77 -5.46 -8.11
C GLN A 321 40.29 -5.84 -8.26
N LEU A 322 39.53 -5.72 -7.17
CA LEU A 322 38.10 -5.98 -7.16
C LEU A 322 37.35 -4.67 -6.98
N VAL A 323 36.62 -4.26 -8.02
CA VAL A 323 35.68 -3.14 -7.93
C VAL A 323 34.28 -3.73 -7.82
N ARG A 324 33.67 -3.66 -6.63
CA ARG A 324 32.29 -4.11 -6.40
C ARG A 324 31.33 -2.94 -6.56
N TYR A 325 30.37 -3.08 -7.45
CA TYR A 325 29.20 -2.20 -7.53
C TYR A 325 28.04 -2.90 -6.83
N ASN A 326 27.40 -2.25 -5.86
CA ASN A 326 26.23 -2.79 -5.20
C ASN A 326 24.98 -2.58 -6.08
N VAL A 327 24.81 -3.45 -7.08
CA VAL A 327 23.71 -3.36 -8.05
C VAL A 327 22.35 -3.50 -7.36
N GLU A 328 22.25 -4.32 -6.31
CA GLU A 328 21.00 -4.55 -5.57
C GLU A 328 20.55 -3.30 -4.81
N SER A 329 21.44 -2.62 -4.09
CA SER A 329 21.09 -1.37 -3.41
C SER A 329 20.74 -0.27 -4.40
N ILE A 330 21.43 -0.19 -5.55
CA ILE A 330 21.08 0.76 -6.61
C ILE A 330 19.67 0.46 -7.15
N LYS A 331 19.34 -0.82 -7.35
CA LYS A 331 18.02 -1.25 -7.81
C LYS A 331 16.93 -0.92 -6.78
N HIS A 332 17.16 -1.20 -5.50
CA HIS A 332 16.22 -0.88 -4.43
C HIS A 332 15.93 0.63 -4.35
N ILE A 333 16.96 1.47 -4.40
CA ILE A 333 16.81 2.93 -4.39
C ILE A 333 16.01 3.38 -5.63
N LYS A 334 16.26 2.77 -6.78
CA LYS A 334 15.51 3.06 -8.01
C LYS A 334 14.02 2.71 -7.84
N ASP A 335 13.71 1.53 -7.32
CA ASP A 335 12.33 1.07 -7.13
C ASP A 335 11.59 1.97 -6.11
N GLU A 336 12.23 2.35 -5.01
CA GLU A 336 11.69 3.27 -4.00
C GLU A 336 11.40 4.68 -4.55
N LEU A 337 12.27 5.18 -5.44
CA LEU A 337 12.04 6.46 -6.13
C LEU A 337 10.86 6.40 -7.09
N VAL A 338 10.71 5.30 -7.83
CA VAL A 338 9.57 5.10 -8.74
C VAL A 338 8.26 5.10 -7.96
N GLU A 339 8.22 4.41 -6.81
CA GLU A 339 7.06 4.41 -5.91
C GLU A 339 6.75 5.81 -5.39
N THR A 340 7.77 6.51 -4.88
CA THR A 340 7.64 7.89 -4.39
C THR A 340 7.13 8.85 -5.48
N PHE A 341 7.61 8.70 -6.72
CA PHE A 341 7.16 9.49 -7.87
C PHE A 341 5.70 9.21 -8.21
N GLN A 342 5.27 7.95 -8.16
CA GLN A 342 3.90 7.56 -8.42
C GLN A 342 2.93 8.08 -7.35
N ASP A 343 3.34 8.02 -6.09
CA ASP A 343 2.59 8.57 -4.96
C ASP A 343 2.45 10.08 -5.08
N LYS A 344 3.55 10.79 -5.37
CA LYS A 344 3.53 12.24 -5.59
C LYS A 344 2.65 12.61 -6.78
N LYS A 345 2.71 11.87 -7.88
CA LYS A 345 1.84 12.09 -9.06
C LYS A 345 0.36 11.92 -8.71
N THR A 346 0.02 10.90 -7.92
CA THR A 346 -1.34 10.64 -7.45
C THR A 346 -1.82 11.72 -6.48
N SER A 347 -0.94 12.17 -5.59
CA SER A 347 -1.16 13.29 -4.68
C SER A 347 -1.47 14.58 -5.44
N LEU A 348 -0.63 14.97 -6.41
CA LEU A 348 -0.83 16.16 -7.26
C LEU A 348 -2.12 16.08 -8.09
N ALA A 349 -2.45 14.89 -8.63
CA ALA A 349 -3.71 14.71 -9.35
C ALA A 349 -4.94 14.88 -8.45
N THR A 350 -4.85 14.44 -7.20
CA THR A 350 -5.91 14.60 -6.19
C THR A 350 -6.04 16.06 -5.76
N GLU A 351 -4.91 16.73 -5.52
CA GLU A 351 -4.81 18.16 -5.22
C GLU A 351 -5.45 19.00 -6.34
N GLY A 352 -5.13 18.72 -7.60
CA GLY A 352 -5.75 19.39 -8.75
C GLY A 352 -7.27 19.19 -8.84
N ARG A 353 -7.77 18.00 -8.52
CA ARG A 353 -9.23 17.73 -8.45
C ARG A 353 -9.90 18.50 -7.30
N LEU A 354 -9.23 18.58 -6.15
CA LEU A 354 -9.70 19.34 -5.00
C LEU A 354 -9.84 20.82 -5.36
N TYR A 355 -8.79 21.41 -5.92
CA TYR A 355 -8.79 22.81 -6.36
C TYR A 355 -9.88 23.10 -7.38
N THR A 356 -10.04 22.23 -8.39
CA THR A 356 -11.13 22.36 -9.38
C THR A 356 -12.52 22.32 -8.72
N THR A 357 -12.71 21.49 -7.70
CA THR A 357 -13.99 21.36 -6.98
C THR A 357 -14.28 22.61 -6.16
N ILE A 358 -13.27 23.13 -5.47
CA ILE A 358 -13.36 24.36 -4.70
C ILE A 358 -13.65 25.55 -5.61
N GLU A 359 -12.97 25.66 -6.75
CA GLU A 359 -13.23 26.72 -7.74
C GLU A 359 -14.68 26.68 -8.23
N LYS A 360 -15.19 25.51 -8.63
CA LYS A 360 -16.60 25.34 -9.04
C LYS A 360 -17.57 25.69 -7.93
N PHE A 361 -17.26 25.34 -6.68
CA PHE A 361 -18.09 25.69 -5.53
C PHE A 361 -18.13 27.21 -5.33
N ILE A 362 -16.97 27.88 -5.35
CA ILE A 362 -16.88 29.33 -5.21
C ILE A 362 -17.63 30.03 -6.35
N GLU A 363 -17.45 29.59 -7.59
CA GLU A 363 -18.13 30.14 -8.78
C GLU A 363 -19.66 30.03 -8.64
N LYS A 364 -20.17 28.88 -8.20
CA LYS A 364 -21.61 28.68 -7.96
C LYS A 364 -22.14 29.47 -6.77
N TYR A 365 -21.34 29.65 -5.72
CA TYR A 365 -21.75 30.31 -4.48
C TYR A 365 -21.74 31.83 -4.60
N THR A 366 -20.80 32.41 -5.36
CA THR A 366 -20.64 33.87 -5.45
C THR A 366 -21.52 34.53 -6.51
N ASN A 367 -22.01 33.81 -7.53
CA ASN A 367 -22.98 34.26 -8.56
C ASN A 367 -22.75 35.64 -9.22
N GLU A 368 -21.62 36.30 -8.95
CA GLU A 368 -21.24 37.60 -9.50
C GLU A 368 -19.91 37.47 -10.22
N GLU A 369 -19.91 37.88 -11.49
CA GLU A 369 -18.71 38.34 -12.19
C GLU A 369 -18.16 39.58 -11.45
N SER A 370 -17.48 39.37 -10.33
CA SER A 370 -16.75 40.44 -9.65
C SER A 370 -15.43 40.68 -10.39
N SER A 371 -15.60 41.40 -11.50
CA SER A 371 -14.56 42.12 -12.21
C SER A 371 -13.84 43.08 -11.26
N GLY A 372 -12.51 42.93 -11.17
CA GLY A 372 -11.60 44.02 -10.86
C GLY A 372 -11.53 44.48 -9.40
N ASP A 373 -11.01 43.64 -8.50
CA ASP A 373 -10.15 44.17 -7.45
C ASP A 373 -9.11 43.13 -6.98
N ARG A 374 -7.93 43.63 -6.59
CA ARG A 374 -6.66 42.88 -6.46
C ARG A 374 -6.81 41.62 -5.60
N ARG A 375 -6.20 40.53 -6.06
CA ARG A 375 -5.98 39.28 -5.31
C ARG A 375 -5.08 39.62 -4.12
N ILE A 376 -5.65 39.88 -2.94
CA ILE A 376 -4.85 40.12 -1.73
C ILE A 376 -4.85 38.82 -0.94
N LEU A 377 -3.71 38.12 -0.95
CA LEU A 377 -3.45 37.05 0.00
C LEU A 377 -3.21 37.65 1.39
N GLN A 378 -3.67 36.97 2.43
CA GLN A 378 -3.31 37.31 3.80
C GLN A 378 -1.91 36.77 4.11
N ASP A 379 -1.21 37.36 5.09
CA ASP A 379 0.16 36.96 5.44
C ASP A 379 0.28 35.47 5.82
N GLU A 380 -0.74 34.90 6.47
CA GLU A 380 -0.83 33.45 6.76
C GLU A 380 -0.97 32.57 5.52
N ASP A 381 -1.52 33.09 4.42
CA ASP A 381 -1.61 32.37 3.15
C ASP A 381 -0.26 32.45 2.41
N LYS A 382 0.44 33.59 2.51
CA LYS A 382 1.79 33.77 1.96
C LYS A 382 2.80 32.84 2.60
N SER A 383 2.83 32.78 3.94
CA SER A 383 3.73 31.87 4.66
C SER A 383 3.49 30.39 4.31
N PHE A 384 2.24 29.97 4.10
CA PHE A 384 1.95 28.60 3.67
C PHE A 384 2.45 28.30 2.25
N ILE A 385 2.33 29.28 1.34
CA ILE A 385 2.86 29.18 -0.02
C ILE A 385 4.40 29.14 0.01
N GLU A 386 5.04 29.93 0.88
CA GLU A 386 6.49 29.91 1.13
C GLU A 386 6.98 28.54 1.59
N ASP A 387 6.28 27.92 2.55
CA ASP A 387 6.63 26.58 3.04
C ASP A 387 6.52 25.53 1.93
N ARG A 388 5.43 25.56 1.14
CA ARG A 388 5.26 24.64 0.01
C ARG A 388 6.32 24.85 -1.06
N PHE A 389 6.68 26.09 -1.37
CA PHE A 389 7.70 26.43 -2.34
C PHE A 389 9.12 26.06 -1.85
N SER A 390 9.39 26.19 -0.55
CA SER A 390 10.65 25.75 0.07
C SER A 390 10.83 24.23 -0.05
N ASN A 391 9.77 23.46 0.19
CA ASN A 391 9.79 22.01 0.00
C ASN A 391 10.07 21.63 -1.46
N PHE A 392 9.47 22.33 -2.41
CA PHE A 392 9.77 22.15 -3.84
C PHE A 392 11.26 22.40 -4.14
N LYS A 393 11.84 23.47 -3.58
CA LYS A 393 13.25 23.80 -3.73
C LYS A 393 14.17 22.75 -3.11
N MET A 394 13.84 22.21 -1.94
CA MET A 394 14.62 21.14 -1.30
C MET A 394 14.72 19.89 -2.19
N VAL A 395 13.62 19.47 -2.81
CA VAL A 395 13.62 18.32 -3.73
C VAL A 395 14.52 18.58 -4.94
N LEU A 396 14.47 19.80 -5.49
CA LEU A 396 15.29 20.23 -6.62
C LEU A 396 16.80 20.30 -6.27
N GLU A 397 17.13 20.63 -5.02
CA GLU A 397 18.50 20.80 -4.52
C GLU A 397 19.14 19.52 -4.00
N HIS A 398 18.38 18.42 -3.89
CA HIS A 398 18.86 17.16 -3.34
C HIS A 398 20.09 16.61 -4.10
N ASP A 399 21.13 16.20 -3.34
CA ASP A 399 22.43 15.78 -3.87
C ASP A 399 22.34 14.56 -4.80
N PHE A 400 21.39 13.67 -4.54
CA PHE A 400 21.13 12.48 -5.37
C PHE A 400 20.95 12.82 -6.86
N PHE A 401 20.16 13.84 -7.21
CA PHE A 401 19.93 14.20 -8.61
C PHE A 401 21.13 14.92 -9.24
N LYS A 402 22.00 15.51 -8.41
CA LYS A 402 23.25 16.13 -8.84
C LYS A 402 24.29 15.08 -9.20
N GLU A 403 24.40 14.02 -8.41
CA GLU A 403 25.28 12.87 -8.70
C GLU A 403 24.86 12.11 -9.95
N LEU A 404 23.56 12.01 -10.21
CA LEU A 404 23.01 11.44 -11.44
C LEU A 404 23.01 12.41 -12.64
N GLU A 405 23.50 13.65 -12.46
CA GLU A 405 23.61 14.69 -13.47
C GLU A 405 22.34 14.91 -14.34
N TYR A 406 21.16 14.75 -13.75
CA TYR A 406 19.87 14.86 -14.45
C TYR A 406 19.69 16.22 -15.14
N ASN A 407 19.29 16.19 -16.41
CA ASN A 407 19.15 17.40 -17.20
C ASN A 407 17.91 18.20 -16.78
N SER A 408 16.82 17.52 -16.36
CA SER A 408 15.61 18.19 -15.86
C SER A 408 15.90 19.12 -14.69
N VAL A 409 16.72 18.70 -13.73
CA VAL A 409 17.08 19.49 -12.55
C VAL A 409 17.90 20.71 -12.93
N LYS A 410 18.82 20.60 -13.90
CA LYS A 410 19.59 21.75 -14.40
C LYS A 410 18.68 22.79 -15.04
N HIS A 411 17.77 22.36 -15.91
CA HIS A 411 16.84 23.27 -16.59
C HIS A 411 15.83 23.91 -15.62
N LEU A 412 15.26 23.14 -14.69
CA LEU A 412 14.34 23.66 -13.68
C LEU A 412 15.04 24.61 -12.69
N LYS A 413 16.29 24.35 -12.29
CA LYS A 413 17.09 25.29 -11.50
C LYS A 413 17.29 26.60 -12.23
N LYS A 414 17.59 26.54 -13.53
CA LYS A 414 17.74 27.73 -14.35
C LYS A 414 16.42 28.51 -14.43
N ALA A 415 15.31 27.85 -14.73
CA ALA A 415 13.98 28.47 -14.77
C ALA A 415 13.59 29.10 -13.42
N LEU A 416 13.94 28.45 -12.30
CA LEU A 416 13.72 29.00 -10.96
C LEU A 416 14.52 30.29 -10.74
N VAL A 417 15.81 30.31 -11.09
CA VAL A 417 16.68 31.48 -10.93
C VAL A 417 16.24 32.63 -11.85
N ASP A 418 15.93 32.32 -13.10
CA ASP A 418 15.51 33.30 -14.10
C ASP A 418 14.13 33.88 -13.75
N GLY A 419 13.19 33.05 -13.29
CA GLY A 419 11.88 33.48 -12.81
C GLY A 419 11.94 34.36 -11.55
N ILE A 420 12.81 34.05 -10.58
CA ILE A 420 13.02 34.90 -9.39
C ILE A 420 13.60 36.25 -9.81
N ARG A 421 14.61 36.27 -10.68
CA ARG A 421 15.25 37.51 -11.18
C ARG A 421 14.30 38.36 -12.03
N GLY A 422 13.50 37.74 -12.88
CA GLY A 422 12.55 38.41 -13.78
C GLY A 422 11.37 39.05 -13.07
N SER A 423 11.05 38.62 -11.84
CA SER A 423 9.93 39.16 -11.07
C SER A 423 10.13 40.61 -10.59
N GLY A 424 11.38 41.04 -10.36
CA GLY A 424 11.70 42.41 -9.93
C GLY A 424 11.17 42.83 -8.55
N SER A 425 10.61 41.90 -7.75
CA SER A 425 10.12 42.13 -6.39
C SER A 425 10.54 41.00 -5.43
N GLU A 426 10.45 41.24 -4.12
CA GLU A 426 10.61 40.19 -3.10
C GLU A 426 9.29 39.45 -2.79
N ASP A 427 8.24 39.62 -3.60
CA ASP A 427 6.94 38.99 -3.36
C ASP A 427 6.85 37.60 -4.01
N ILE A 428 6.67 36.57 -3.17
CA ILE A 428 6.59 35.17 -3.62
C ILE A 428 5.46 34.93 -4.63
N GLU A 429 4.40 35.74 -4.60
CA GLU A 429 3.30 35.65 -5.54
C GLU A 429 3.75 35.90 -6.99
N GLN A 430 4.66 36.86 -7.17
CA GLN A 430 5.23 37.22 -8.46
C GLN A 430 6.32 36.22 -8.88
N TRP A 431 7.06 35.66 -7.93
CA TRP A 431 8.02 34.59 -8.19
C TRP A 431 7.33 33.38 -8.81
N ILE A 432 6.26 32.88 -8.19
CA ILE A 432 5.56 31.67 -8.66
C ILE A 432 4.99 31.87 -10.07
N SER A 433 4.39 33.02 -10.38
CA SER A 433 3.90 33.31 -11.73
C SER A 433 5.02 33.38 -12.76
N SER A 434 6.14 34.02 -12.41
CA SER A 434 7.28 34.21 -13.32
C SER A 434 8.01 32.89 -13.56
N ILE A 435 8.21 32.08 -12.52
CA ILE A 435 8.80 30.74 -12.61
C ILE A 435 7.93 29.84 -13.49
N LYS A 436 6.61 29.86 -13.33
CA LYS A 436 5.73 29.06 -14.20
C LYS A 436 5.88 29.47 -15.67
N SER A 437 5.90 30.76 -15.96
CA SER A 437 6.09 31.24 -17.33
C SER A 437 7.42 30.74 -17.94
N GLU A 438 8.51 30.80 -17.17
CA GLU A 438 9.81 30.28 -17.60
C GLU A 438 9.78 28.76 -17.82
N VAL A 439 9.12 28.03 -16.92
CA VAL A 439 8.94 26.57 -17.02
C VAL A 439 8.09 26.18 -18.24
N ASP A 440 7.03 26.92 -18.56
CA ASP A 440 6.18 26.68 -19.73
C ASP A 440 6.93 26.95 -21.05
N THR A 441 7.90 27.87 -21.04
CA THR A 441 8.78 28.16 -22.18
C THR A 441 10.05 27.31 -22.24
N MET A 442 10.21 26.38 -21.29
CA MET A 442 11.43 25.57 -21.16
C MET A 442 11.61 24.66 -22.39
N SER A 443 12.65 24.93 -23.17
CA SER A 443 13.06 24.06 -24.28
C SER A 443 14.05 22.99 -23.80
N LEU A 444 13.63 21.72 -23.85
CA LEU A 444 14.44 20.55 -23.49
C LEU A 444 15.32 20.09 -24.65
N ALA A 445 16.17 21.00 -25.16
CA ALA A 445 16.98 20.75 -26.35
C ALA A 445 18.01 19.60 -26.19
N GLU A 446 18.42 19.27 -24.96
CA GLU A 446 19.44 18.24 -24.67
C GLU A 446 18.87 16.83 -24.43
N GLY A 447 17.54 16.65 -24.43
CA GLY A 447 16.92 15.35 -24.11
C GLY A 447 17.09 14.91 -22.65
N PHE A 448 16.35 13.89 -22.24
CA PHE A 448 16.42 13.31 -20.89
C PHE A 448 17.51 12.25 -20.81
N ARG A 449 18.18 12.13 -19.65
CA ARG A 449 19.20 11.09 -19.41
C ARG A 449 18.60 9.68 -19.39
N ASP A 450 17.43 9.54 -18.77
CA ASP A 450 16.65 8.30 -18.70
C ASP A 450 15.15 8.60 -18.51
N ASP A 451 14.34 7.53 -18.40
CA ASP A 451 12.89 7.64 -18.19
C ASP A 451 12.54 8.29 -16.84
N MET A 452 13.39 8.14 -15.81
CA MET A 452 13.16 8.75 -14.49
C MET A 452 13.40 10.25 -14.50
N ASP A 453 14.39 10.72 -15.27
CA ASP A 453 14.65 12.14 -15.53
C ASP A 453 13.44 12.78 -16.24
N SER A 454 12.82 12.07 -17.18
CA SER A 454 11.57 12.51 -17.82
C SER A 454 10.40 12.61 -16.83
N ASP A 455 10.22 11.60 -16.00
CA ASP A 455 9.10 11.56 -15.05
C ASP A 455 9.26 12.55 -13.90
N LEU A 456 10.48 12.75 -13.39
CA LEU A 456 10.80 13.81 -12.44
C LEU A 456 10.44 15.19 -13.03
N CYS A 457 10.83 15.45 -14.28
CA CYS A 457 10.50 16.71 -14.94
C CYS A 457 8.99 16.95 -14.97
N LYS A 458 8.19 15.95 -15.36
CA LYS A 458 6.71 16.06 -15.40
C LYS A 458 6.12 16.32 -14.02
N ILE A 459 6.62 15.63 -13.00
CA ILE A 459 6.13 15.79 -11.61
C ILE A 459 6.44 17.19 -11.11
N MET A 460 7.66 17.70 -11.32
CA MET A 460 8.09 19.00 -10.84
C MET A 460 7.38 20.15 -11.55
N VAL A 461 7.16 20.04 -12.87
CA VAL A 461 6.34 21.00 -13.64
C VAL A 461 4.92 21.04 -13.09
N ASN A 462 4.32 19.87 -12.85
CA ASN A 462 2.97 19.77 -12.28
C ASN A 462 2.89 20.30 -10.84
N ASP A 463 3.93 20.13 -10.01
CA ASP A 463 3.96 20.68 -8.64
C ASP A 463 3.98 22.21 -8.66
N ILE A 464 4.76 22.84 -9.55
CA ILE A 464 4.73 24.30 -9.76
C ILE A 464 3.34 24.76 -10.21
N GLU A 465 2.70 24.02 -11.13
CA GLU A 465 1.35 24.33 -11.58
C GLU A 465 0.34 24.26 -10.42
N MET A 466 0.45 23.24 -9.56
CA MET A 466 -0.42 23.11 -8.39
C MET A 466 -0.18 24.22 -7.37
N ILE A 467 1.06 24.63 -7.12
CA ILE A 467 1.39 25.77 -6.26
C ILE A 467 0.77 27.07 -6.80
N GLU A 468 0.80 27.28 -8.11
CA GLU A 468 0.16 28.45 -8.72
C GLU A 468 -1.38 28.37 -8.63
N ARG A 469 -1.97 27.20 -8.88
CA ARG A 469 -3.42 27.00 -8.68
C ARG A 469 -3.82 27.24 -7.23
N MET A 470 -3.07 26.72 -6.26
CA MET A 470 -3.28 26.95 -4.83
C MET A 470 -3.30 28.44 -4.50
N LYS A 471 -2.32 29.20 -5.00
CA LYS A 471 -2.26 30.66 -4.88
C LYS A 471 -3.55 31.30 -5.41
N ASN A 472 -4.00 30.89 -6.59
CA ASN A 472 -5.21 31.43 -7.22
C ASN A 472 -6.48 31.08 -6.43
N VAL A 473 -6.60 29.84 -5.95
CA VAL A 473 -7.73 29.34 -5.14
C VAL A 473 -7.81 30.09 -3.81
N LEU A 474 -6.70 30.25 -3.08
CA LEU A 474 -6.66 31.01 -1.83
C LEU A 474 -7.05 32.47 -2.04
N GLY A 475 -6.59 33.08 -3.14
CA GLY A 475 -7.00 34.42 -3.54
C GLY A 475 -8.51 34.54 -3.82
N ARG A 476 -9.13 33.50 -4.39
CA ARG A 476 -10.60 33.43 -4.60
C ARG A 476 -11.34 33.21 -3.28
N ILE A 477 -10.87 32.32 -2.41
CA ILE A 477 -11.47 32.05 -1.09
C ILE A 477 -11.51 33.33 -0.25
N ASN A 478 -10.47 34.17 -0.33
CA ASN A 478 -10.40 35.41 0.42
C ASN A 478 -11.51 36.42 0.08
N LYS A 479 -12.17 36.27 -1.09
CA LYS A 479 -13.32 37.08 -1.51
C LYS A 479 -14.66 36.62 -0.94
N VAL A 480 -14.73 35.43 -0.35
CA VAL A 480 -15.97 34.92 0.26
C VAL A 480 -16.27 35.72 1.54
N HIS A 481 -17.45 36.34 1.59
CA HIS A 481 -17.86 37.19 2.73
C HIS A 481 -18.22 36.39 3.99
N ASP A 482 -18.69 35.15 3.84
CA ASP A 482 -19.01 34.27 4.96
C ASP A 482 -17.71 33.71 5.58
N SER A 483 -17.44 34.09 6.83
CA SER A 483 -16.23 33.70 7.56
C SER A 483 -16.15 32.20 7.84
N ILE A 484 -17.29 31.53 8.04
CA ILE A 484 -17.32 30.08 8.33
C ILE A 484 -16.94 29.32 7.07
N ILE A 485 -17.51 29.69 5.93
CA ILE A 485 -17.22 29.06 4.63
C ILE A 485 -15.78 29.37 4.22
N LYS A 486 -15.34 30.62 4.35
CA LYS A 486 -13.96 31.04 4.06
C LYS A 486 -12.94 30.22 4.84
N ASP A 487 -13.09 30.14 6.16
CA ASP A 487 -12.18 29.38 7.02
C ASP A 487 -12.20 27.88 6.72
N THR A 488 -13.38 27.33 6.44
CA THR A 488 -13.51 25.90 6.10
C THR A 488 -12.80 25.58 4.79
N LEU A 489 -12.99 26.41 3.76
CA LEU A 489 -12.31 26.25 2.47
C LEU A 489 -10.79 26.44 2.61
N LYS A 490 -10.33 27.41 3.42
CA LYS A 490 -8.90 27.57 3.71
C LYS A 490 -8.30 26.34 4.38
N ASN A 491 -8.98 25.77 5.37
CA ASN A 491 -8.50 24.57 6.06
C ASN A 491 -8.46 23.35 5.14
N ILE A 492 -9.41 23.24 4.21
CA ILE A 492 -9.41 22.18 3.18
C ILE A 492 -8.22 22.34 2.23
N VAL A 493 -7.92 23.57 1.77
CA VAL A 493 -6.77 23.83 0.88
C VAL A 493 -5.44 23.62 1.60
N LYS A 494 -5.33 24.05 2.86
CA LYS A 494 -4.11 23.90 3.68
C LYS A 494 -3.92 22.49 4.25
N ALA A 495 -4.91 21.59 4.05
CA ALA A 495 -4.91 20.21 4.54
C ALA A 495 -4.59 20.07 6.04
N ASP A 496 -5.02 21.03 6.86
CA ASP A 496 -4.81 20.99 8.31
C ASP A 496 -5.89 20.12 8.99
N GLU A 497 -5.64 18.81 9.04
CA GLU A 497 -6.54 17.81 9.64
C GLU A 497 -6.92 18.15 11.09
N SER A 498 -6.02 18.82 11.82
CA SER A 498 -6.17 19.09 13.24
C SER A 498 -7.26 20.13 13.54
N SER A 499 -7.46 21.10 12.64
CA SER A 499 -8.48 22.13 12.75
C SER A 499 -9.81 21.73 12.09
N LEU A 500 -9.74 20.93 11.01
CA LEU A 500 -10.90 20.33 10.33
C LEU A 500 -11.67 19.37 11.25
N GLY A 501 -11.00 18.45 11.93
CA GLY A 501 -11.66 17.48 12.82
C GLY A 501 -12.42 18.14 13.97
N ARG A 502 -11.88 19.24 14.54
CA ARG A 502 -12.53 19.97 15.64
C ARG A 502 -13.75 20.76 15.16
N LYS A 503 -13.63 21.50 14.05
CA LYS A 503 -14.76 22.28 13.49
C LYS A 503 -15.85 21.36 12.92
N LEU A 504 -15.50 20.26 12.27
CA LEU A 504 -16.46 19.28 11.76
C LEU A 504 -17.23 18.59 12.89
N ASN A 505 -16.56 18.30 14.01
CA ASN A 505 -17.24 17.81 15.22
C ASN A 505 -18.16 18.86 15.84
N GLN A 506 -17.83 20.16 15.75
CA GLN A 506 -18.70 21.23 16.24
C GLN A 506 -19.95 21.38 15.37
N VAL A 507 -19.79 21.41 14.04
CA VAL A 507 -20.91 21.45 13.08
C VAL A 507 -21.79 20.20 13.20
N ARG A 508 -21.19 19.03 13.39
CA ARG A 508 -21.93 17.78 13.61
C ARG A 508 -22.73 17.82 14.91
N LYS A 509 -22.14 18.32 16.01
CA LYS A 509 -22.86 18.54 17.27
C LYS A 509 -24.03 19.51 17.12
N GLU A 510 -23.87 20.61 16.40
CA GLU A 510 -24.95 21.55 16.12
C GLU A 510 -26.05 20.93 15.26
N THR A 511 -25.67 20.13 14.27
CA THR A 511 -26.62 19.41 13.40
C THR A 511 -27.40 18.37 14.19
N ASP A 512 -26.74 17.62 15.07
CA ASP A 512 -27.38 16.64 15.96
C ASP A 512 -28.32 17.33 16.95
N LEU A 513 -27.90 18.47 17.54
CA LEU A 513 -28.75 19.31 18.40
C LEU A 513 -30.00 19.81 17.68
N LEU A 514 -29.85 20.34 16.46
CA LEU A 514 -30.97 20.82 15.64
C LEU A 514 -31.90 19.67 15.22
N SER A 515 -31.35 18.50 14.90
CA SER A 515 -32.12 17.29 14.59
C SER A 515 -32.94 16.83 15.80
N ASP A 516 -32.34 16.82 16.99
CA ASP A 516 -33.04 16.48 18.22
C ASP A 516 -34.10 17.52 18.60
N GLN A 517 -33.83 18.81 18.39
CA GLN A 517 -34.85 19.86 18.53
C GLN A 517 -36.01 19.66 17.56
N SER A 518 -35.73 19.35 16.30
CA SER A 518 -36.75 19.05 15.28
C SER A 518 -37.61 17.84 15.67
N LYS A 519 -36.99 16.77 16.18
CA LYS A 519 -37.72 15.60 16.68
C LYS A 519 -38.60 15.93 17.89
N ARG A 520 -38.10 16.72 18.84
CA ARG A 520 -38.89 17.17 20.01
C ARG A 520 -40.09 18.01 19.56
N LEU A 521 -39.86 19.02 18.72
CA LEU A 521 -40.92 19.85 18.14
C LEU A 521 -41.96 19.02 17.38
N ASN A 522 -41.55 18.03 16.60
CA ASN A 522 -42.49 17.14 15.91
C ASN A 522 -43.31 16.27 16.87
N ASN A 523 -42.71 15.81 17.97
CA ASN A 523 -43.44 15.06 19.00
C ASN A 523 -44.42 15.97 19.76
N ASP A 524 -44.03 17.21 20.05
CA ASP A 524 -44.89 18.21 20.68
C ASP A 524 -46.07 18.56 19.78
N ILE A 525 -45.83 18.74 18.47
CA ILE A 525 -46.90 18.96 17.47
C ILE A 525 -47.86 17.77 17.44
N LYS A 526 -47.36 16.53 17.44
CA LYS A 526 -48.22 15.33 17.48
C LYS A 526 -49.03 15.23 18.79
N SER A 527 -48.41 15.58 19.91
CA SER A 527 -49.09 15.61 21.21
C SER A 527 -50.20 16.65 21.23
N LEU A 528 -49.92 17.87 20.73
CA LEU A 528 -50.91 18.93 20.59
C LEU A 528 -52.04 18.55 19.62
N ASP A 529 -51.75 17.90 18.50
CA ASP A 529 -52.77 17.43 17.55
C ASP A 529 -53.69 16.38 18.18
N ASN A 530 -53.15 15.49 19.01
CA ASN A 530 -53.96 14.53 19.78
C ASN A 530 -54.81 15.24 20.84
N GLN A 531 -54.25 16.21 21.56
CA GLN A 531 -55.03 17.00 22.54
C GLN A 531 -56.16 17.77 21.86
N ILE A 532 -55.92 18.36 20.68
CA ILE A 532 -56.96 19.05 19.91
C ILE A 532 -58.08 18.07 19.53
N LYS A 533 -57.75 16.86 19.06
CA LYS A 533 -58.76 15.84 18.74
C LYS A 533 -59.56 15.40 19.95
N GLU A 534 -58.92 15.18 21.09
CA GLU A 534 -59.60 14.85 22.36
C GLU A 534 -60.55 15.98 22.78
N TYR A 535 -60.10 17.24 22.71
CA TYR A 535 -60.94 18.41 23.01
C TYR A 535 -62.11 18.55 22.02
N GLU A 536 -61.91 18.29 20.72
CA GLU A 536 -62.97 18.33 19.72
C GLU A 536 -64.03 17.25 19.97
N GLU A 537 -63.61 16.01 20.31
CA GLU A 537 -64.53 14.93 20.65
C GLU A 537 -65.31 15.20 21.94
N GLU A 538 -64.64 15.74 22.96
CA GLU A 538 -65.26 16.10 24.23
C GLU A 538 -66.29 17.23 24.03
N THR A 539 -65.92 18.28 23.30
CA THR A 539 -66.81 19.41 23.00
C THR A 539 -68.01 18.96 22.17
N LYS A 540 -67.80 18.11 21.15
CA LYS A 540 -68.88 17.57 20.31
C LYS A 540 -69.84 16.71 21.13
N SER A 541 -69.32 15.92 22.08
CA SER A 541 -70.13 15.12 22.98
C SER A 541 -70.96 15.99 23.92
N GLN A 542 -70.35 17.03 24.52
CA GLN A 542 -71.06 17.98 25.39
C GLN A 542 -72.17 18.73 24.64
N VAL A 543 -71.88 19.26 23.45
CA VAL A 543 -72.88 19.94 22.60
C VAL A 543 -74.04 19.02 22.23
N THR A 544 -73.76 17.74 21.96
CA THR A 544 -74.81 16.76 21.66
C THR A 544 -75.71 16.51 22.86
N ILE A 545 -75.12 16.37 24.06
CA ILE A 545 -75.86 16.20 25.32
C ILE A 545 -76.73 17.42 25.62
N GLU A 546 -76.18 18.64 25.50
CA GLU A 546 -76.93 19.87 25.75
C GLU A 546 -78.07 20.09 24.75
N ASN A 547 -77.84 19.82 23.45
CA ASN A 547 -78.90 19.91 22.44
C ASN A 547 -80.03 18.90 22.69
N GLN A 548 -79.69 17.69 23.12
CA GLN A 548 -80.68 16.66 23.43
C GLN A 548 -81.52 17.05 24.65
N LYS A 549 -80.88 17.61 25.68
CA LYS A 549 -81.56 18.16 26.85
C LYS A 549 -82.49 19.33 26.50
N TRP A 550 -82.02 20.27 25.68
CA TRP A 550 -82.85 21.38 25.19
C TRP A 550 -84.07 20.89 24.39
N TYR A 551 -83.88 19.86 23.55
CA TYR A 551 -84.97 19.27 22.77
C TYR A 551 -86.05 18.64 23.65
N GLU A 552 -85.66 17.88 24.68
CA GLU A 552 -86.61 17.28 25.62
C GLU A 552 -87.39 18.34 26.42
N ASP A 553 -86.71 19.39 26.91
CA ASP A 553 -87.36 20.49 27.65
C ASP A 553 -88.36 21.27 26.77
N THR A 554 -88.06 21.44 25.49
CA THR A 554 -88.89 22.25 24.58
C THR A 554 -90.06 21.46 23.99
N LYS A 555 -89.92 20.13 23.81
CA LYS A 555 -90.96 19.26 23.24
C LYS A 555 -92.28 19.38 24.01
N THR A 556 -92.22 19.40 25.33
CA THR A 556 -93.41 19.49 26.21
C THR A 556 -94.19 20.80 25.99
N ASN A 557 -93.47 21.90 25.75
CA ASN A 557 -94.09 23.21 25.49
C ASN A 557 -94.71 23.30 24.09
N ILE A 558 -94.10 22.65 23.09
CA ILE A 558 -94.63 22.60 21.72
C ILE A 558 -95.92 21.75 21.67
N GLU A 559 -95.93 20.60 22.35
CA GLU A 559 -97.11 19.74 22.45
C GLU A 559 -98.27 20.45 23.18
N TYR A 560 -97.97 21.25 24.21
CA TYR A 560 -98.96 22.07 24.89
C TYR A 560 -99.58 23.14 23.98
N LEU A 561 -98.75 23.88 23.21
CA LEU A 561 -99.23 24.89 22.25
C LEU A 561 -100.14 24.29 21.17
N GLY A 562 -99.78 23.11 20.63
CA GLY A 562 -100.61 22.42 19.64
C GLY A 562 -102.01 22.06 20.16
N SER A 563 -102.11 21.68 21.44
CA SER A 563 -103.40 21.35 22.07
C SER A 563 -104.33 22.55 22.27
N VAL A 564 -103.77 23.75 22.41
CA VAL A 564 -104.54 25.01 22.54
C VAL A 564 -105.12 25.44 21.20
N ASP A 565 -104.37 25.29 20.10
CA ASP A 565 -104.84 25.61 18.75
C ASP A 565 -105.99 24.70 18.31
N GLU A 566 -105.93 23.39 18.62
CA GLU A 566 -107.03 22.46 18.35
C GLU A 566 -108.33 22.83 19.10
N LEU A 567 -108.22 23.27 20.36
CA LEU A 567 -109.38 23.74 21.14
C LEU A 567 -110.02 24.99 20.52
N GLY A 568 -109.21 25.91 19.98
CA GLY A 568 -109.67 27.13 19.32
C GLY A 568 -110.53 26.85 18.07
N GLU A 569 -110.13 25.89 17.23
CA GLU A 569 -110.87 25.52 16.02
C GLU A 569 -112.20 24.81 16.35
N ILE A 570 -112.21 23.95 17.38
CA ILE A 570 -113.44 23.28 17.84
C ILE A 570 -114.46 24.31 18.37
N LEU A 571 -114.00 25.32 19.12
CA LEU A 571 -114.88 26.39 19.63
C LEU A 571 -115.47 27.24 18.51
N LYS A 572 -114.69 27.62 17.50
CA LYS A 572 -115.20 28.35 16.33
C LYS A 572 -116.30 27.59 15.61
N SER A 573 -116.13 26.28 15.41
CA SER A 573 -117.14 25.43 14.77
C SER A 573 -118.45 25.41 15.57
N ASN A 574 -118.36 25.24 16.89
CA ASN A 574 -119.53 25.19 17.76
C ASN A 574 -120.27 26.54 17.83
N LEU A 575 -119.55 27.67 17.86
CA LEU A 575 -120.17 29.01 17.79
C LEU A 575 -120.86 29.25 16.45
N LYS A 576 -120.29 28.77 15.34
CA LYS A 576 -120.92 28.86 14.01
C LYS A 576 -122.21 28.05 13.96
N ASN A 577 -122.21 26.85 14.54
CA ASN A 577 -123.39 25.99 14.63
C ASN A 577 -124.47 26.62 15.52
N LEU A 578 -124.08 27.20 16.68
CA LEU A 578 -124.99 27.93 17.55
C LEU A 578 -125.68 29.09 16.81
N LYS A 579 -124.92 29.87 16.04
CA LYS A 579 -125.48 30.97 15.22
C LYS A 579 -126.47 30.47 14.17
N SER A 580 -126.18 29.33 13.52
CA SER A 580 -127.08 28.74 12.54
C SER A 580 -128.40 28.29 13.18
N GLU A 581 -128.32 27.56 14.30
CA GLU A 581 -129.51 27.08 15.02
C GLU A 581 -130.36 28.22 15.59
N LEU A 582 -129.73 29.28 16.09
CA LEU A 582 -130.45 30.49 16.53
C LEU A 582 -131.24 31.13 15.38
N ASN A 583 -130.63 31.27 14.20
CA ASN A 583 -131.29 31.83 13.02
C ASN A 583 -132.44 30.95 12.52
N GLU A 584 -132.25 29.63 12.51
CA GLU A 584 -133.31 28.70 12.16
C GLU A 584 -134.46 28.76 13.17
N PHE A 585 -134.16 28.79 14.46
CA PHE A 585 -135.17 28.87 15.50
C PHE A 585 -136.00 30.16 15.41
N VAL A 586 -135.37 31.31 15.14
CA VAL A 586 -136.06 32.57 14.89
C VAL A 586 -136.96 32.46 13.65
N SER A 587 -136.47 31.83 12.58
CA SER A 587 -137.26 31.60 11.36
C SER A 587 -138.46 30.68 11.62
N ARG A 588 -138.26 29.60 12.37
CA ARG A 588 -139.32 28.67 12.81
C ARG A 588 -140.37 29.42 13.63
N ILE A 589 -139.99 30.16 14.67
CA ILE A 589 -140.93 30.95 15.47
C ILE A 589 -141.70 31.97 14.63
N ASN A 590 -141.02 32.65 13.70
CA ASN A 590 -141.67 33.65 12.85
C ASN A 590 -142.74 33.07 11.92
N SER A 591 -142.54 31.84 11.44
CA SER A 591 -143.49 31.14 10.56
C SER A 591 -144.78 30.68 11.26
N HIS A 592 -144.83 30.67 12.59
CA HIS A 592 -146.00 30.25 13.35
C HIS A 592 -147.03 31.38 13.53
N HIS A 593 -148.30 31.06 13.24
CA HIS A 593 -149.44 31.99 13.32
C HIS A 593 -150.44 31.67 14.45
N ARG A 594 -150.17 30.63 15.26
CA ARG A 594 -150.99 30.22 16.40
C ARG A 594 -150.13 30.11 17.66
N ILE A 595 -150.66 30.58 18.79
CA ILE A 595 -149.96 30.65 20.08
C ILE A 595 -149.50 29.26 20.55
N SER A 596 -150.36 28.25 20.45
CA SER A 596 -150.03 26.88 20.88
C SER A 596 -148.87 26.24 20.10
N SER A 597 -148.66 26.67 18.85
CA SER A 597 -147.56 26.19 18.01
C SER A 597 -146.23 26.87 18.34
N VAL A 598 -146.25 28.11 18.85
CA VAL A 598 -145.04 28.81 19.32
C VAL A 598 -144.52 28.19 20.64
N ASP A 599 -145.43 27.71 21.49
CA ASP A 599 -145.08 27.06 22.76
C ASP A 599 -144.45 25.68 22.59
N ALA A 600 -144.93 24.92 21.60
CA ALA A 600 -144.45 23.56 21.34
C ALA A 600 -143.06 23.52 20.67
N GLU A 601 -142.52 24.65 20.21
CA GLU A 601 -141.21 24.67 19.56
C GLU A 601 -140.06 24.45 20.53
N SER A 602 -139.17 23.51 20.20
CA SER A 602 -138.12 23.06 21.12
C SER A 602 -136.87 23.96 21.07
N THR A 603 -136.31 24.28 22.23
CA THR A 603 -135.02 24.97 22.38
C THR A 603 -133.85 23.99 22.58
N HIS A 604 -134.11 22.68 22.63
CA HIS A 604 -133.15 21.67 23.10
C HIS A 604 -131.82 21.68 22.33
N ASN A 605 -131.85 21.76 21.00
CA ASN A 605 -130.63 21.80 20.17
C ASN A 605 -129.71 22.99 20.51
N ILE A 606 -130.29 24.15 20.82
CA ILE A 606 -129.52 25.34 21.19
C ILE A 606 -128.91 25.16 22.58
N GLU A 607 -129.64 24.54 23.49
CA GLU A 607 -129.17 24.27 24.85
C GLU A 607 -128.04 23.23 24.89
N ASP A 608 -128.10 22.21 24.03
CA ASP A 608 -127.05 21.20 23.92
C ASP A 608 -125.75 21.80 23.36
N ILE A 609 -125.83 22.66 22.35
CA ILE A 609 -124.65 23.36 21.81
C ILE A 609 -124.05 24.30 22.86
N LEU A 610 -124.88 25.03 23.61
CA LEU A 610 -124.41 25.87 24.72
C LEU A 610 -123.70 25.06 25.80
N HIS A 611 -124.23 23.88 26.15
CA HIS A 611 -123.61 23.01 27.15
C HIS A 611 -122.26 22.44 26.68
N ILE A 612 -122.15 22.08 25.40
CA ILE A 612 -120.87 21.63 24.80
C ILE A 612 -119.83 22.75 24.85
N ILE A 613 -120.22 23.99 24.52
CA ILE A 613 -119.32 25.15 24.58
C ILE A 613 -118.85 25.39 26.02
N GLU A 614 -119.77 25.35 26.98
CA GLU A 614 -119.48 25.56 28.40
C GLU A 614 -118.52 24.49 28.97
N GLN A 615 -118.76 23.20 28.66
CA GLN A 615 -117.84 22.13 29.09
C GLN A 615 -116.44 22.30 28.52
N LYS A 616 -116.33 22.67 27.24
CA LYS A 616 -115.02 22.82 26.57
C LYS A 616 -114.25 24.03 27.08
N LEU A 617 -114.93 25.14 27.36
CA LEU A 617 -114.31 26.33 27.97
C LEU A 617 -113.86 26.06 29.42
N ASN A 618 -114.66 25.34 30.20
CA ASN A 618 -114.26 24.92 31.55
C ASN A 618 -113.03 24.02 31.56
N THR A 619 -112.85 23.17 30.53
CA THR A 619 -111.64 22.33 30.40
C THR A 619 -110.38 23.17 30.19
N ALA A 620 -110.52 24.37 29.62
CA ALA A 620 -109.45 25.36 29.46
C ALA A 620 -109.38 26.38 30.61
N GLY A 621 -110.19 26.23 31.66
CA GLY A 621 -110.23 27.14 32.82
C GLY A 621 -110.94 28.48 32.58
N LEU A 622 -111.75 28.60 31.51
CA LEU A 622 -112.47 29.81 31.15
C LEU A 622 -113.97 29.67 31.47
N THR A 623 -114.56 30.67 32.12
CA THR A 623 -116.00 30.70 32.47
C THR A 623 -116.85 31.35 31.37
N TYR A 624 -117.94 30.70 30.97
CA TYR A 624 -118.87 31.20 29.94
C TYR A 624 -120.18 31.74 30.57
N GLU A 625 -120.26 33.05 30.79
CA GLU A 625 -121.40 33.68 31.49
C GLU A 625 -122.64 33.90 30.60
N ASP A 626 -122.48 33.93 29.27
CA ASP A 626 -123.52 34.35 28.33
C ASP A 626 -124.59 33.28 28.02
N ALA A 627 -124.37 32.01 28.42
CA ALA A 627 -125.32 30.93 28.19
C ALA A 627 -126.70 31.21 28.84
N GLY A 628 -126.69 31.81 30.03
CA GLY A 628 -127.92 32.18 30.76
C GLY A 628 -128.70 33.30 30.08
N LEU A 629 -128.00 34.23 29.42
CA LEU A 629 -128.61 35.33 28.67
C LEU A 629 -129.31 34.82 27.42
N ILE A 630 -128.67 33.95 26.64
CA ILE A 630 -129.25 33.39 25.41
C ILE A 630 -130.53 32.61 25.71
N LYS A 631 -130.55 31.78 26.76
CA LYS A 631 -131.76 31.04 27.18
C LYS A 631 -132.92 31.97 27.56
N ARG A 632 -132.64 33.08 28.26
CA ARG A 632 -133.67 34.09 28.58
C ARG A 632 -134.19 34.77 27.32
N SER A 633 -133.30 35.20 26.42
CA SER A 633 -133.70 35.85 25.17
C SER A 633 -134.56 34.97 24.26
N LEU A 634 -134.35 33.65 24.24
CA LEU A 634 -135.20 32.72 23.48
C LEU A 634 -136.63 32.67 24.01
N ASN A 635 -136.80 32.68 25.34
CA ASN A 635 -138.11 32.72 25.97
C ASN A 635 -138.79 34.08 25.75
N ASP A 636 -138.04 35.18 25.85
CA ASP A 636 -138.57 36.52 25.55
C ASP A 636 -139.05 36.62 24.10
N LEU A 637 -138.35 35.98 23.16
CA LEU A 637 -138.72 35.96 21.74
C LEU A 637 -140.02 35.17 21.49
N LYS A 638 -140.21 34.03 22.19
CA LYS A 638 -141.49 33.30 22.19
C LYS A 638 -142.63 34.17 22.74
N GLU A 639 -142.43 34.81 23.90
CA GLU A 639 -143.45 35.66 24.53
C GLU A 639 -143.81 36.86 23.65
N LEU A 640 -142.81 37.51 23.04
CA LEU A 640 -143.03 38.62 22.13
C LEU A 640 -143.82 38.20 20.88
N LYS A 641 -143.54 37.02 20.30
CA LYS A 641 -144.33 36.48 19.19
C LYS A 641 -145.77 36.18 19.60
N LYS A 642 -146.00 35.62 20.80
CA LYS A 642 -147.36 35.39 21.31
C LYS A 642 -148.14 36.69 21.47
N ALA A 643 -147.50 37.73 22.02
CA ALA A 643 -148.09 39.05 22.13
C ALA A 643 -148.45 39.61 20.75
N TYR A 644 -147.58 39.42 19.76
CA TYR A 644 -147.82 39.83 18.38
C TYR A 644 -149.02 39.10 17.74
N ILE A 645 -149.12 37.78 17.92
CA ILE A 645 -150.27 36.99 17.43
C ILE A 645 -151.58 37.44 18.10
N LYS A 646 -151.56 37.79 19.39
CA LYS A 646 -152.73 38.32 20.12
C LYS A 646 -153.17 39.71 19.64
N ALA A 647 -152.23 40.55 19.20
CA ALA A 647 -152.50 41.93 18.80
C ALA A 647 -153.01 42.08 17.34
N GLY A 648 -153.05 41.01 16.54
CA GLY A 648 -153.67 41.00 15.21
C GLY A 648 -153.00 41.88 14.14
N LEU A 649 -151.78 42.38 14.39
CA LEU A 649 -151.04 43.26 13.48
C LEU A 649 -150.31 42.45 12.39
N LYS A 650 -150.27 42.97 11.15
CA LYS A 650 -149.45 42.46 10.04
C LYS A 650 -148.46 43.56 9.61
N ILE A 651 -147.17 43.43 9.95
CA ILE A 651 -145.93 43.81 9.22
C ILE A 651 -144.69 43.50 10.13
N PRO A 652 -143.58 42.92 9.60
CA PRO A 652 -142.50 42.32 10.38
C PRO A 652 -141.55 43.36 11.00
N VAL A 653 -141.43 43.38 12.34
CA VAL A 653 -140.40 44.17 13.05
C VAL A 653 -139.65 43.28 14.05
N ILE A 654 -139.32 42.04 13.66
CA ILE A 654 -138.47 41.15 14.47
C ILE A 654 -137.01 41.17 13.98
N ASP A 655 -136.75 41.60 12.73
CA ASP A 655 -135.39 41.73 12.19
C ASP A 655 -134.56 42.85 12.83
N LYS A 656 -135.17 43.76 13.62
CA LYS A 656 -134.45 44.84 14.33
C LYS A 656 -134.01 44.49 15.75
N ILE A 657 -134.50 43.40 16.36
CA ILE A 657 -134.18 43.07 17.76
C ILE A 657 -132.89 42.24 17.86
N LEU A 658 -132.48 41.54 16.79
CA LEU A 658 -131.19 40.85 16.75
C LEU A 658 -129.98 41.80 16.61
N GLY A 659 -130.18 43.08 16.30
CA GLY A 659 -129.12 44.07 16.18
C GLY A 659 -128.67 44.73 17.50
N ALA A 660 -129.28 44.40 18.64
CA ALA A 660 -129.03 45.07 19.92
C ALA A 660 -128.40 44.19 21.02
N VAL A 661 -128.10 42.91 20.74
CA VAL A 661 -127.57 41.95 21.75
C VAL A 661 -126.14 41.48 21.43
N LEU A 662 -125.46 42.08 20.45
CA LEU A 662 -124.04 41.85 20.20
C LEU A 662 -123.34 43.19 19.95
N PRO A 663 -122.47 43.70 20.85
CA PRO A 663 -121.38 44.54 20.38
C PRO A 663 -120.46 43.66 19.52
N THR A 664 -119.99 44.22 18.41
CA THR A 664 -118.95 43.64 17.55
C THR A 664 -117.71 43.23 18.33
#